data_AF-A0A4S4BQQ7-F1
#
_entry.id   AF-A0A4S4BQQ7-F1
#
_cell.length_a   1.000
_cell.length_b   1.000
_cell.length_c   1.000
_cell.angle_alpha   90.00
_cell.angle_beta   90.00
_cell.angle_gamma   90.00
#
_symmetry.space_group_name_H-M   'P 1'
#
loop_
_entity.id
_entity.type
_entity.pdbx_description
1 polymer ?
#
loop_
_entity_poly.entity_id
_entity_poly.type
_entity_poly.pdbx_seq_one_letter_code
_entity_poly.pdbx_strand_id
1 'polypeptide(L)'
;MNRFILRALSIVLAASLLLTGYGGLLPLHKADASTNQFYTGFEPEDALPTWNDTVAYSEGVGGYCCSLTGMESSVRNEAAYRGSRSLLYSGNDLSATVSNSYNKIYDVNIPVMADTKLSYYIYPSNLNSTYVAIDLLFTDGTTLRDSGVVDSNGIQLHPAQQGAGGKLQIGKWNQVSARIGDALAGKVIDQILIAYDQGGRTGVFRGFVDNLSISTTQQLFGTDFENANLPTWTDTTDGSSGVGSLAVHPVAGGEARSGDSSLYYTGNDTSASSSYAVFKLYDVNTFVTADTQLSYWIYPLNGNGTYAAVDLLFTDGTRLRNIGASDQHGHPLSPSGQGAGGDLILNQWNEVRSTIGAVANGKTIDRIDFVYDRPASTGTFSGYIDDLQVNRAKFSTGLEAGDIQPTWLDTAAHSQNIGGYCCSLTGMESAPRENEIFRTGTWALMYSGNDLSATVSNSYNQVFDVSIPVTRDTRLSYWIYPESLNATYVAIDLEFSDGTTLRDSGAVDQWGVRVHPSRQGAGGKLTVNSWNEVYSRIGDYAAGKTIERILIAYDQGGNTGLFHGYVDDIQLVEAVGTPSGQRNPKIVSTTYSTEDVIIADYDVTDYGADSGGTADSTSSIQRAINDCYNDGGGTVWLPAGTYRISASLEVKSNCTVRGDWRDPDASGTGYGTVIAAYVPSSASLTPGLFRIGGSAGVVGLTVYYPNQNASSPVAYPYTFEVPGRAWIGEENYMASTIKNVTMLNSYRGISASITPSDHASNDATAAGSQTHETTSIINVKGTVLQTGLELYNGAEVGYTQWVKLDNGYWANAGSAYNAPLRSVLDTWTRANGTAFIFGDLEFDQMFQITASNYKTGIKLVAGQRVTPSIELAWANLLNCDIAVDVEQLNPDGLGLSFSRSVLQGSVYSVRNQTSYPIKIADSTVTGATSGSNITITNPGSPVSASFNASNTRKPAHAVLYDATRAPYNASYTSAGSVLPTVDATAAIQSALNAAGAAGGGMVYLPAGWYRVNGHLAVPSGVELRGSSPILHRDSDTRSGGTVLMAYEGKGTSAPDTATAFITLNGNGAGAAGFRVFYPENNPAVNVYAYPYTIRGNGSDVYIRNISFTNTYNGIDLKTNASHNHYVSNLVAAAFRKGIVVGASSEGWIENTLQNGNVATRTGYEIPGWITESRVFEKVITPQTRPSLAWITIDGASNEHLLHNFTYGANVTVNVLSGTADIYNTGADGMDSTGYAIKVASGTVKAINLFVSGGTTSSGTLSLYNDFKVY
;
A
#
# COMPACT_ATOMS: atom_id res chain seq x y z
N MET A 1 6.05 40.16 17.82
CA MET A 1 5.22 41.16 18.54
C MET A 1 3.93 41.37 17.76
N ASN A 2 2.80 41.59 18.44
CA ASN A 2 1.50 41.79 17.79
C ASN A 2 1.34 43.22 17.24
N ARG A 3 0.64 43.39 16.09
CA ARG A 3 -0.70 44.03 16.02
C ARG A 3 -1.21 44.33 14.60
N PHE A 4 -2.52 44.12 14.45
CA PHE A 4 -3.49 44.63 13.45
C PHE A 4 -3.18 45.89 12.63
N ILE A 5 -3.64 45.87 11.36
CA ILE A 5 -4.21 47.01 10.60
C ILE A 5 -5.58 46.55 10.01
N LEU A 6 -6.49 47.48 9.64
CA LEU A 6 -7.95 47.24 9.54
C LEU A 6 -8.63 48.20 8.53
N ARG A 7 -9.84 47.84 8.02
CA ARG A 7 -10.83 48.62 7.20
C ARG A 7 -10.64 48.55 5.67
N ALA A 8 -11.66 48.65 4.79
CA ALA A 8 -13.15 48.49 4.82
C ALA A 8 -13.64 48.44 3.32
N LEU A 9 -14.91 48.49 2.87
CA LEU A 9 -16.27 48.76 3.40
C LEU A 9 -17.34 48.12 2.45
N SER A 10 -18.63 48.02 2.84
CA SER A 10 -19.70 47.36 2.07
C SER A 10 -20.99 48.21 1.92
N ILE A 11 -21.78 48.02 0.85
CA ILE A 11 -23.12 48.63 0.60
C ILE A 11 -24.04 47.68 -0.20
N VAL A 12 -25.38 47.84 -0.09
CA VAL A 12 -26.44 46.88 -0.53
C VAL A 12 -27.70 47.61 -1.04
N LEU A 13 -28.46 47.05 -2.01
CA LEU A 13 -29.91 47.35 -2.20
C LEU A 13 -30.70 46.28 -3.01
N ALA A 14 -31.96 46.02 -2.59
CA ALA A 14 -33.22 45.61 -3.28
C ALA A 14 -33.24 44.96 -4.71
N ALA A 15 -34.23 44.13 -5.12
CA ALA A 15 -35.32 43.39 -4.45
C ALA A 15 -35.98 42.35 -5.42
N SER A 16 -36.92 41.52 -4.93
CA SER A 16 -37.44 40.27 -5.53
C SER A 16 -38.54 40.39 -6.61
N LEU A 17 -38.68 39.38 -7.50
CA LEU A 17 -40.00 38.82 -7.92
C LEU A 17 -39.98 37.43 -8.61
N LEU A 18 -40.90 36.56 -8.17
CA LEU A 18 -41.59 35.40 -8.82
C LEU A 18 -41.07 34.72 -10.12
N LEU A 19 -40.90 33.39 -10.09
CA LEU A 19 -41.83 32.43 -10.74
C LEU A 19 -41.65 30.97 -10.23
N THR A 20 -42.58 30.07 -10.59
CA THR A 20 -42.58 28.62 -10.25
C THR A 20 -42.86 27.75 -11.49
N GLY A 21 -42.35 26.50 -11.50
CA GLY A 21 -42.87 25.42 -12.36
C GLY A 21 -41.82 24.63 -13.17
N TYR A 22 -41.99 23.30 -13.20
CA TYR A 22 -41.15 22.28 -13.87
C TYR A 22 -39.68 22.22 -13.40
N GLY A 23 -39.20 21.14 -12.77
CA GLY A 23 -39.84 19.84 -12.51
C GLY A 23 -39.58 18.82 -13.64
N GLY A 24 -38.32 18.46 -13.82
CA GLY A 24 -37.90 17.25 -14.54
C GLY A 24 -37.18 16.32 -13.56
N LEU A 25 -37.54 15.04 -13.53
CA LEU A 25 -36.91 14.07 -12.63
C LEU A 25 -35.51 13.72 -13.14
N LEU A 26 -34.51 13.89 -12.30
CA LEU A 26 -33.33 13.01 -12.32
C LEU A 26 -33.65 11.80 -11.43
N PRO A 27 -33.18 10.58 -11.77
CA PRO A 27 -33.31 9.44 -10.88
C PRO A 27 -32.50 9.71 -9.60
N LEU A 28 -33.08 9.34 -8.46
CA LEU A 28 -32.34 9.26 -7.21
C LEU A 28 -31.27 8.16 -7.34
N HIS A 29 -30.06 8.43 -6.87
CA HIS A 29 -29.02 7.39 -6.79
C HIS A 29 -29.40 6.38 -5.71
N LYS A 30 -29.25 5.07 -5.99
CA LYS A 30 -29.10 4.09 -4.91
C LYS A 30 -27.85 4.46 -4.11
N ALA A 31 -27.91 4.34 -2.79
CA ALA A 31 -26.70 4.34 -1.97
C ALA A 31 -25.88 3.08 -2.32
N ASP A 32 -24.60 3.27 -2.64
CA ASP A 32 -23.70 2.16 -2.97
C ASP A 32 -23.44 1.30 -1.72
N ALA A 33 -23.41 -0.02 -1.91
CA ALA A 33 -23.52 -1.02 -0.84
C ALA A 33 -22.44 -2.12 -0.95
N SER A 34 -21.25 -1.72 -1.40
CA SER A 34 -20.09 -2.60 -1.68
C SER A 34 -19.48 -3.34 -0.47
N THR A 35 -19.99 -3.12 0.75
CA THR A 35 -19.38 -3.57 2.02
C THR A 35 -20.28 -4.45 2.90
N ASN A 36 -21.49 -4.83 2.46
CA ASN A 36 -22.52 -5.50 3.29
C ASN A 36 -22.93 -4.73 4.57
N GLN A 37 -22.61 -3.42 4.64
CA GLN A 37 -22.86 -2.58 5.81
C GLN A 37 -23.41 -1.21 5.40
N PHE A 38 -24.19 -0.61 6.28
CA PHE A 38 -24.77 0.72 6.15
C PHE A 38 -24.72 1.42 7.52
N TYR A 39 -24.35 2.70 7.51
CA TYR A 39 -24.29 3.56 8.68
C TYR A 39 -24.67 5.00 8.31
N THR A 40 -25.35 5.69 9.22
CA THR A 40 -25.54 7.15 9.16
C THR A 40 -25.87 7.73 10.55
N GLY A 41 -25.10 8.72 10.99
CA GLY A 41 -25.48 9.74 11.98
C GLY A 41 -26.05 11.00 11.32
N PHE A 42 -26.35 10.93 10.02
CA PHE A 42 -26.88 12.02 9.19
C PHE A 42 -25.93 13.25 9.06
N GLU A 43 -24.65 13.09 9.39
CA GLU A 43 -23.60 14.12 9.25
C GLU A 43 -23.26 14.43 7.77
N PRO A 44 -22.58 15.57 7.46
CA PRO A 44 -22.16 15.89 6.09
C PRO A 44 -21.37 14.79 5.37
N GLU A 45 -20.61 14.00 6.13
CA GLU A 45 -19.75 12.89 5.72
C GLU A 45 -20.45 11.52 5.67
N ASP A 46 -21.66 11.40 6.22
CA ASP A 46 -22.45 10.16 6.22
C ASP A 46 -23.24 9.97 4.92
N ALA A 47 -23.82 8.77 4.75
CA ALA A 47 -24.91 8.57 3.81
C ALA A 47 -26.11 9.47 4.18
N LEU A 48 -26.36 10.52 3.38
CA LEU A 48 -27.51 11.41 3.53
C LEU A 48 -28.79 10.81 2.90
N PRO A 49 -30.00 11.05 3.46
CA PRO A 49 -31.24 10.49 2.94
C PRO A 49 -31.48 10.79 1.47
N THR A 50 -31.67 9.74 0.68
CA THR A 50 -32.05 9.83 -0.74
C THR A 50 -33.40 10.53 -0.91
N TRP A 51 -34.29 10.37 0.06
CA TRP A 51 -35.58 11.04 0.15
C TRP A 51 -35.67 11.94 1.38
N ASN A 52 -36.34 13.09 1.24
CA ASN A 52 -36.78 13.94 2.34
C ASN A 52 -38.30 14.13 2.22
N ASP A 53 -39.00 14.14 3.35
CA ASP A 53 -40.45 14.39 3.50
C ASP A 53 -41.35 13.60 2.50
N THR A 54 -40.90 12.41 2.08
CA THR A 54 -41.52 11.63 0.99
C THR A 54 -42.35 10.46 1.53
N VAL A 55 -43.67 10.64 1.58
CA VAL A 55 -44.62 9.58 1.96
C VAL A 55 -44.65 8.46 0.90
N ALA A 56 -44.45 7.21 1.33
CA ALA A 56 -44.69 6.00 0.53
C ALA A 56 -46.16 5.53 0.65
N TYR A 57 -46.70 5.56 1.86
CA TYR A 57 -48.11 5.28 2.17
C TYR A 57 -48.51 6.05 3.44
N SER A 58 -49.75 6.55 3.51
CA SER A 58 -50.30 7.10 4.76
C SER A 58 -51.83 7.08 4.75
N GLU A 59 -52.39 6.82 5.92
CA GLU A 59 -53.81 6.92 6.25
C GLU A 59 -53.95 7.61 7.62
N GLY A 60 -54.93 8.50 7.81
CA GLY A 60 -55.20 9.14 9.10
C GLY A 60 -54.16 10.15 9.63
N VAL A 61 -53.01 10.34 8.97
CA VAL A 61 -51.95 11.27 9.41
C VAL A 61 -51.92 12.54 8.56
N GLY A 62 -51.87 13.70 9.21
CA GLY A 62 -51.58 15.00 8.62
C GLY A 62 -50.23 15.56 9.08
N GLY A 63 -49.90 16.79 8.66
CA GLY A 63 -48.67 17.45 9.04
C GLY A 63 -48.68 18.05 10.46
N TYR A 64 -47.49 18.15 11.05
CA TYR A 64 -47.29 18.65 12.43
C TYR A 64 -47.75 20.10 12.63
N CYS A 65 -47.50 20.99 11.65
CA CYS A 65 -47.95 22.39 11.68
C CYS A 65 -47.96 23.05 10.30
N CYS A 66 -48.38 24.33 10.25
CA CYS A 66 -48.00 25.32 9.24
C CYS A 66 -48.00 24.87 7.76
N SER A 67 -49.15 24.39 7.27
CA SER A 67 -49.40 24.00 5.87
C SER A 67 -48.81 22.66 5.42
N LEU A 68 -48.16 21.89 6.30
CA LEU A 68 -47.76 20.51 5.99
C LEU A 68 -49.00 19.59 5.90
N THR A 69 -49.06 18.74 4.87
CA THR A 69 -50.22 17.89 4.56
C THR A 69 -50.10 16.43 4.98
N GLY A 70 -48.91 15.99 5.42
CA GLY A 70 -48.61 14.62 5.86
C GLY A 70 -47.34 14.60 6.73
N MET A 71 -46.82 13.40 7.04
CA MET A 71 -45.63 13.25 7.89
C MET A 71 -44.38 13.88 7.27
N GLU A 72 -43.66 14.67 8.07
CA GLU A 72 -42.33 15.24 7.80
C GLU A 72 -41.25 14.22 8.18
N SER A 73 -40.21 14.09 7.36
CA SER A 73 -39.05 13.22 7.62
C SER A 73 -37.80 13.73 6.89
N SER A 74 -36.98 14.52 7.56
CA SER A 74 -35.82 15.19 6.95
C SER A 74 -34.70 15.47 7.96
N VAL A 75 -33.45 15.59 7.50
CA VAL A 75 -32.30 15.81 8.39
C VAL A 75 -32.34 17.21 9.03
N ARG A 76 -32.06 17.29 10.34
CA ARG A 76 -32.05 18.54 11.11
C ARG A 76 -30.85 18.62 12.05
N ASN A 77 -30.38 19.85 12.26
CA ASN A 77 -29.51 20.21 13.38
C ASN A 77 -30.42 20.84 14.46
N GLU A 78 -31.04 19.97 15.25
CA GLU A 78 -31.98 20.33 16.33
C GLU A 78 -31.67 19.55 17.62
N ALA A 79 -31.57 18.22 17.52
CA ALA A 79 -31.13 17.34 18.62
C ALA A 79 -30.52 16.05 18.03
N ALA A 80 -29.31 15.70 18.48
CA ALA A 80 -28.59 14.49 18.08
C ALA A 80 -28.27 13.62 19.31
N TYR A 81 -27.92 12.35 19.10
CA TYR A 81 -27.35 11.46 20.11
C TYR A 81 -25.81 11.45 20.04
N ARG A 82 -25.23 11.54 18.84
CA ARG A 82 -23.83 11.92 18.59
C ARG A 82 -23.76 12.93 17.45
N GLY A 83 -22.64 13.65 17.32
CA GLY A 83 -22.47 14.63 16.25
C GLY A 83 -23.32 15.92 16.42
N SER A 84 -23.89 16.39 15.32
CA SER A 84 -24.58 17.66 15.13
C SER A 84 -25.95 17.54 14.42
N ARG A 85 -26.29 16.37 13.87
CA ARG A 85 -27.50 16.13 13.05
C ARG A 85 -28.27 14.90 13.50
N SER A 86 -29.50 14.79 12.99
CA SER A 86 -30.35 13.60 13.11
C SER A 86 -31.49 13.67 12.09
N LEU A 87 -32.18 12.55 11.88
CA LEU A 87 -33.43 12.50 11.11
C LEU A 87 -34.60 12.92 11.99
N LEU A 88 -35.18 14.10 11.74
CA LEU A 88 -36.47 14.48 12.32
C LEU A 88 -37.57 13.57 11.76
N TYR A 89 -38.54 13.20 12.60
CA TYR A 89 -39.88 12.79 12.18
C TYR A 89 -40.92 13.68 12.85
N SER A 90 -41.94 14.13 12.13
CA SER A 90 -43.05 14.89 12.72
C SER A 90 -44.37 14.74 11.97
N GLY A 91 -45.49 14.76 12.69
CA GLY A 91 -46.82 14.65 12.09
C GLY A 91 -47.94 14.93 13.09
N ASN A 92 -49.19 14.79 12.64
CA ASN A 92 -50.38 14.97 13.46
C ASN A 92 -51.41 13.89 13.16
N ASP A 93 -51.77 13.11 14.17
CA ASP A 93 -52.76 12.06 14.05
C ASP A 93 -54.18 12.62 14.03
N LEU A 94 -54.96 12.29 12.99
CA LEU A 94 -56.30 12.80 12.74
C LEU A 94 -57.41 11.76 13.00
N SER A 95 -57.08 10.50 13.32
CA SER A 95 -58.02 9.39 13.36
C SER A 95 -57.92 8.58 14.67
N ALA A 96 -59.05 8.46 15.36
CA ALA A 96 -59.14 7.74 16.63
C ALA A 96 -59.28 6.22 16.48
N THR A 97 -59.10 5.67 15.28
CA THR A 97 -59.32 4.24 14.97
C THR A 97 -58.17 3.57 14.23
N VAL A 98 -57.61 4.22 13.20
CA VAL A 98 -56.44 3.75 12.44
C VAL A 98 -55.73 4.97 11.87
N SER A 99 -54.42 5.07 12.09
CA SER A 99 -53.54 6.09 11.54
C SER A 99 -52.15 5.52 11.32
N ASN A 100 -51.60 5.70 10.13
CA ASN A 100 -50.24 5.29 9.79
C ASN A 100 -49.60 6.22 8.76
N SER A 101 -48.28 6.27 8.74
CA SER A 101 -47.50 6.95 7.70
C SER A 101 -46.13 6.32 7.59
N TYR A 102 -45.77 5.90 6.39
CA TYR A 102 -44.48 5.31 6.05
C TYR A 102 -43.79 6.28 5.10
N ASN A 103 -42.72 6.93 5.55
CA ASN A 103 -41.92 7.81 4.70
C ASN A 103 -40.65 7.10 4.25
N LYS A 104 -40.27 7.30 2.98
CA LYS A 104 -39.00 6.82 2.45
C LYS A 104 -37.85 7.69 2.94
N ILE A 105 -36.72 7.08 3.26
CA ILE A 105 -35.50 7.77 3.68
C ILE A 105 -34.33 7.41 2.77
N TYR A 106 -34.06 6.11 2.54
CA TYR A 106 -32.96 5.65 1.68
C TYR A 106 -33.39 4.64 0.63
N ASP A 107 -32.82 4.76 -0.58
CA ASP A 107 -32.79 3.74 -1.62
C ASP A 107 -31.45 2.97 -1.51
N VAL A 108 -31.51 1.65 -1.32
CA VAL A 108 -30.37 0.81 -0.92
C VAL A 108 -30.36 -0.53 -1.64
N ASN A 109 -29.31 -1.34 -1.45
CA ASN A 109 -29.23 -2.71 -1.96
C ASN A 109 -28.38 -3.56 -0.99
N ILE A 110 -28.85 -3.74 0.24
CA ILE A 110 -28.08 -4.36 1.33
C ILE A 110 -28.52 -5.82 1.52
N PRO A 111 -27.65 -6.83 1.28
CA PRO A 111 -28.00 -8.22 1.57
C PRO A 111 -28.09 -8.47 3.07
N VAL A 112 -29.10 -9.24 3.49
CA VAL A 112 -29.26 -9.69 4.87
C VAL A 112 -28.53 -11.01 5.04
N MET A 113 -27.49 -11.00 5.86
CA MET A 113 -26.76 -12.19 6.30
C MET A 113 -27.31 -12.68 7.64
N ALA A 114 -26.94 -13.90 8.06
CA ALA A 114 -27.41 -14.49 9.32
C ALA A 114 -27.02 -13.68 10.58
N ASP A 115 -25.99 -12.84 10.53
CA ASP A 115 -25.57 -11.98 11.64
C ASP A 115 -25.86 -10.47 11.44
N THR A 116 -26.68 -10.12 10.44
CA THR A 116 -27.08 -8.73 10.19
C THR A 116 -28.00 -8.20 11.31
N LYS A 117 -27.58 -7.10 11.92
CA LYS A 117 -28.27 -6.37 12.99
C LYS A 117 -28.71 -5.01 12.48
N LEU A 118 -29.96 -4.66 12.78
CA LEU A 118 -30.47 -3.29 12.70
C LEU A 118 -30.24 -2.64 14.06
N SER A 119 -29.75 -1.40 14.10
CA SER A 119 -29.65 -0.59 15.32
C SER A 119 -29.90 0.88 15.00
N TYR A 120 -30.61 1.59 15.87
CA TYR A 120 -30.76 3.05 15.81
C TYR A 120 -31.10 3.60 17.19
N TYR A 121 -30.87 4.89 17.38
CA TYR A 121 -31.35 5.64 18.54
C TYR A 121 -32.60 6.43 18.15
N ILE A 122 -33.61 6.46 19.02
CA ILE A 122 -34.86 7.20 18.81
C ILE A 122 -35.22 8.07 20.03
N TYR A 123 -35.57 9.33 19.75
CA TYR A 123 -35.99 10.34 20.73
C TYR A 123 -37.49 10.67 20.54
N PRO A 124 -38.41 10.02 21.29
CA PRO A 124 -39.84 10.35 21.23
C PRO A 124 -40.15 11.56 22.14
N SER A 125 -40.63 12.67 21.58
CA SER A 125 -40.91 13.89 22.36
C SER A 125 -42.26 13.84 23.11
N ASN A 126 -43.15 12.91 22.76
CA ASN A 126 -44.42 12.69 23.46
C ASN A 126 -44.93 11.24 23.28
N LEU A 127 -46.11 10.92 23.85
CA LEU A 127 -46.68 9.57 23.84
C LEU A 127 -47.16 9.09 22.47
N ASN A 128 -47.50 9.97 21.53
CA ASN A 128 -47.77 9.52 20.15
C ASN A 128 -46.43 9.22 19.45
N SER A 129 -45.35 9.91 19.80
CA SER A 129 -44.01 9.73 19.21
C SER A 129 -43.37 8.37 19.55
N THR A 130 -43.84 7.65 20.57
CA THR A 130 -43.37 6.27 20.84
C THR A 130 -43.92 5.25 19.84
N TYR A 131 -44.91 5.62 19.02
CA TYR A 131 -45.49 4.77 17.96
C TYR A 131 -44.76 4.97 16.61
N VAL A 132 -43.45 5.24 16.66
CA VAL A 132 -42.57 5.42 15.50
C VAL A 132 -41.42 4.41 15.56
N ALA A 133 -41.09 3.82 14.42
CA ALA A 133 -39.94 2.91 14.25
C ALA A 133 -39.31 3.07 12.86
N ILE A 134 -38.09 2.55 12.69
CA ILE A 134 -37.53 2.25 11.36
C ILE A 134 -38.14 0.94 10.86
N ASP A 135 -38.56 0.94 9.60
CA ASP A 135 -39.09 -0.22 8.86
C ASP A 135 -38.27 -0.41 7.58
N LEU A 136 -38.23 -1.62 7.03
CA LEU A 136 -37.44 -1.97 5.86
C LEU A 136 -38.33 -2.62 4.82
N LEU A 137 -38.17 -2.24 3.54
CA LEU A 137 -38.77 -2.93 2.40
C LEU A 137 -37.70 -3.80 1.73
N PHE A 138 -38.03 -5.06 1.48
CA PHE A 138 -37.15 -6.01 0.79
C PHE A 138 -37.47 -6.10 -0.70
N THR A 139 -36.50 -6.55 -1.51
CA THR A 139 -36.63 -6.71 -2.97
C THR A 139 -37.69 -7.73 -3.38
N ASP A 140 -38.14 -8.61 -2.48
CA ASP A 140 -39.25 -9.54 -2.67
C ASP A 140 -40.64 -8.92 -2.37
N GLY A 141 -40.68 -7.65 -1.97
CA GLY A 141 -41.90 -6.91 -1.64
C GLY A 141 -42.40 -7.12 -0.20
N THR A 142 -41.73 -7.94 0.61
CA THR A 142 -42.03 -8.09 2.05
C THR A 142 -41.41 -6.95 2.89
N THR A 143 -41.79 -6.84 4.16
CA THR A 143 -41.32 -5.76 5.05
C THR A 143 -40.89 -6.25 6.43
N LEU A 144 -40.13 -5.41 7.15
CA LEU A 144 -39.66 -5.72 8.51
C LEU A 144 -40.80 -5.71 9.53
N ARG A 145 -41.73 -4.74 9.47
CA ARG A 145 -42.91 -4.72 10.36
C ARG A 145 -43.73 -6.02 10.32
N ASP A 146 -43.84 -6.63 9.13
CA ASP A 146 -44.66 -7.82 8.86
C ASP A 146 -43.87 -9.13 9.12
N SER A 147 -42.57 -9.05 9.45
CA SER A 147 -41.67 -10.20 9.61
C SER A 147 -41.83 -10.98 10.93
N GLY A 148 -42.39 -10.36 11.96
CA GLY A 148 -42.38 -10.89 13.33
C GLY A 148 -41.04 -10.75 14.09
N VAL A 149 -40.00 -10.14 13.50
CA VAL A 149 -38.73 -9.85 14.20
C VAL A 149 -38.97 -8.98 15.43
N VAL A 150 -38.32 -9.33 16.54
CA VAL A 150 -38.33 -8.59 17.81
C VAL A 150 -37.01 -7.88 18.08
N ASP A 151 -37.08 -6.79 18.82
CA ASP A 151 -35.93 -6.06 19.34
C ASP A 151 -35.29 -6.73 20.57
N SER A 152 -34.20 -6.13 21.05
CA SER A 152 -33.47 -6.50 22.27
C SER A 152 -34.30 -6.43 23.57
N ASN A 153 -35.51 -5.87 23.54
CA ASN A 153 -36.47 -5.86 24.65
C ASN A 153 -37.58 -6.91 24.49
N GLY A 154 -37.56 -7.71 23.40
CA GLY A 154 -38.59 -8.68 23.05
C GLY A 154 -39.85 -8.08 22.42
N ILE A 155 -39.80 -6.83 21.93
CA ILE A 155 -40.92 -6.13 21.30
C ILE A 155 -40.78 -6.19 19.78
N GLN A 156 -41.84 -6.56 19.05
CA GLN A 156 -41.82 -6.62 17.59
C GLN A 156 -41.40 -5.27 16.97
N LEU A 157 -40.59 -5.30 15.90
CA LEU A 157 -40.19 -4.13 15.11
C LEU A 157 -41.33 -3.66 14.18
N HIS A 158 -42.47 -3.33 14.78
CA HIS A 158 -43.63 -2.73 14.14
C HIS A 158 -43.98 -1.46 14.95
N PRO A 159 -44.23 -0.29 14.34
CA PRO A 159 -44.36 0.97 15.12
C PRO A 159 -45.46 0.92 16.19
N ALA A 160 -46.62 0.32 15.85
CA ALA A 160 -47.70 0.06 16.81
C ALA A 160 -47.27 -0.78 18.03
N GLN A 161 -46.40 -1.76 17.83
CA GLN A 161 -45.91 -2.65 18.90
C GLN A 161 -44.80 -1.98 19.73
N GLN A 162 -43.92 -1.20 19.09
CA GLN A 162 -42.92 -0.36 19.78
C GLN A 162 -43.59 0.63 20.74
N GLY A 163 -44.67 1.27 20.30
CA GLY A 163 -45.47 2.15 21.16
C GLY A 163 -46.27 1.43 22.24
N ALA A 164 -46.83 0.25 21.94
CA ALA A 164 -47.59 -0.55 22.90
C ALA A 164 -46.70 -1.25 23.96
N GLY A 165 -45.47 -1.61 23.62
CA GLY A 165 -44.52 -2.31 24.49
C GLY A 165 -43.99 -1.48 25.65
N GLY A 166 -44.18 -0.15 25.63
CA GLY A 166 -43.90 0.74 26.76
C GLY A 166 -42.43 0.88 27.16
N LYS A 167 -41.49 0.48 26.28
CA LYS A 167 -40.04 0.53 26.55
C LYS A 167 -39.41 1.89 26.25
N LEU A 168 -39.93 2.59 25.24
CA LEU A 168 -39.39 3.88 24.80
C LEU A 168 -39.73 5.00 25.79
N GLN A 169 -38.71 5.56 26.43
CA GLN A 169 -38.84 6.66 27.39
C GLN A 169 -38.98 8.00 26.66
N ILE A 170 -40.08 8.70 26.93
CA ILE A 170 -40.38 10.03 26.39
C ILE A 170 -39.33 11.05 26.89
N GLY A 171 -38.85 11.91 25.98
CA GLY A 171 -37.89 12.97 26.29
C GLY A 171 -36.44 12.50 26.46
N LYS A 172 -36.12 11.28 26.02
CA LYS A 172 -34.76 10.70 26.04
C LYS A 172 -34.46 9.98 24.74
N TRP A 173 -33.17 9.80 24.46
CA TRP A 173 -32.71 8.82 23.47
C TRP A 173 -32.89 7.40 24.00
N ASN A 174 -33.45 6.53 23.17
CA ASN A 174 -33.65 5.10 23.44
C ASN A 174 -32.97 4.32 22.30
N GLN A 175 -32.21 3.28 22.60
CA GLN A 175 -31.69 2.40 21.55
C GLN A 175 -32.74 1.35 21.20
N VAL A 176 -33.03 1.21 19.90
CA VAL A 176 -33.79 0.09 19.35
C VAL A 176 -32.85 -0.71 18.46
N SER A 177 -32.76 -2.02 18.69
CA SER A 177 -31.92 -2.90 17.87
C SER A 177 -32.47 -4.31 17.84
N ALA A 178 -32.35 -4.98 16.69
CA ALA A 178 -32.79 -6.36 16.48
C ALA A 178 -31.79 -7.10 15.58
N ARG A 179 -31.75 -8.43 15.73
CA ARG A 179 -31.15 -9.32 14.74
C ARG A 179 -32.18 -9.55 13.64
N ILE A 180 -32.00 -8.88 12.50
CA ILE A 180 -32.84 -9.13 11.33
C ILE A 180 -32.38 -10.39 10.59
N GLY A 181 -31.09 -10.73 10.66
CA GLY A 181 -30.51 -11.94 10.08
C GLY A 181 -31.22 -13.23 10.49
N ASP A 182 -31.47 -13.41 11.79
CA ASP A 182 -32.08 -14.60 12.39
C ASP A 182 -33.38 -15.08 11.72
N ALA A 183 -34.15 -14.17 11.11
CA ALA A 183 -35.42 -14.47 10.44
C ALA A 183 -35.46 -14.06 8.95
N LEU A 184 -34.52 -13.24 8.48
CA LEU A 184 -34.58 -12.58 7.16
C LEU A 184 -33.31 -12.77 6.32
N ALA A 185 -32.37 -13.62 6.76
CA ALA A 185 -31.20 -13.99 5.97
C ALA A 185 -31.55 -14.45 4.54
N GLY A 186 -30.74 -14.03 3.57
CA GLY A 186 -30.97 -14.30 2.14
C GLY A 186 -31.91 -13.31 1.45
N LYS A 187 -32.57 -12.40 2.17
CA LYS A 187 -33.26 -11.24 1.56
C LYS A 187 -32.28 -10.12 1.23
N VAL A 188 -32.71 -9.16 0.40
CA VAL A 188 -31.99 -7.91 0.14
C VAL A 188 -32.91 -6.75 0.49
N ILE A 189 -32.43 -5.80 1.28
CA ILE A 189 -33.12 -4.56 1.61
C ILE A 189 -33.04 -3.63 0.40
N ASP A 190 -34.20 -3.17 -0.08
CA ASP A 190 -34.33 -2.23 -1.19
C ASP A 190 -34.52 -0.79 -0.69
N GLN A 191 -35.32 -0.58 0.36
CA GLN A 191 -35.58 0.76 0.91
C GLN A 191 -35.62 0.77 2.44
N ILE A 192 -35.09 1.84 3.02
CA ILE A 192 -35.22 2.17 4.44
C ILE A 192 -36.34 3.21 4.62
N LEU A 193 -37.27 2.90 5.52
CA LEU A 193 -38.44 3.72 5.83
C LEU A 193 -38.39 4.19 7.29
N ILE A 194 -38.99 5.35 7.57
CA ILE A 194 -39.42 5.72 8.93
C ILE A 194 -40.95 5.68 8.98
N ALA A 195 -41.48 5.02 10.01
CA ALA A 195 -42.85 4.54 10.02
C ALA A 195 -43.56 4.92 11.32
N TYR A 196 -44.74 5.52 11.21
CA TYR A 196 -45.70 5.75 12.27
C TYR A 196 -46.89 4.81 12.09
N ASP A 197 -47.38 4.19 13.17
CA ASP A 197 -48.59 3.36 13.15
C ASP A 197 -49.23 3.30 14.56
N GLN A 198 -50.47 3.77 14.68
CA GLN A 198 -51.30 3.57 15.87
C GLN A 198 -52.81 3.60 15.54
N GLY A 199 -53.65 3.13 16.47
CA GLY A 199 -55.10 3.02 16.25
C GLY A 199 -55.96 3.32 17.49
N GLY A 200 -55.61 4.35 18.28
CA GLY A 200 -56.35 4.65 19.52
C GLY A 200 -56.27 6.07 20.09
N ARG A 201 -55.50 7.00 19.50
CA ARG A 201 -55.34 8.39 19.96
C ARG A 201 -55.13 9.34 18.78
N THR A 202 -55.68 10.55 18.85
CA THR A 202 -55.35 11.64 17.91
C THR A 202 -54.27 12.58 18.49
N GLY A 203 -53.69 13.45 17.65
CA GLY A 203 -52.77 14.50 18.06
C GLY A 203 -51.32 14.36 17.56
N VAL A 204 -50.54 15.43 17.76
CA VAL A 204 -49.18 15.57 17.22
C VAL A 204 -48.18 14.54 17.74
N PHE A 205 -47.28 14.12 16.86
CA PHE A 205 -46.06 13.38 17.20
C PHE A 205 -44.84 14.11 16.63
N ARG A 206 -43.71 14.07 17.34
CA ARG A 206 -42.42 14.63 16.91
C ARG A 206 -41.28 13.92 17.63
N GLY A 207 -40.21 13.64 16.91
CA GLY A 207 -39.00 13.11 17.50
C GLY A 207 -37.87 13.01 16.50
N PHE A 208 -36.79 12.35 16.91
CA PHE A 208 -35.59 12.22 16.11
C PHE A 208 -35.12 10.77 16.06
N VAL A 209 -34.49 10.36 14.97
CA VAL A 209 -33.73 9.11 14.84
C VAL A 209 -32.28 9.45 14.49
N ASP A 210 -31.34 8.76 15.13
CA ASP A 210 -29.90 9.00 14.99
C ASP A 210 -29.09 7.69 15.06
N ASN A 211 -27.86 7.70 14.53
CA ASN A 211 -26.93 6.57 14.42
C ASN A 211 -27.62 5.28 13.94
N LEU A 212 -28.29 5.37 12.79
CA LEU A 212 -28.90 4.23 12.13
C LEU A 212 -27.80 3.38 11.48
N SER A 213 -27.75 2.11 11.83
CA SER A 213 -26.90 1.11 11.19
C SER A 213 -27.66 -0.15 10.82
N ILE A 214 -27.33 -0.69 9.65
CA ILE A 214 -27.61 -2.07 9.26
C ILE A 214 -26.24 -2.68 8.97
N SER A 215 -25.76 -3.56 9.83
CA SER A 215 -24.40 -4.11 9.73
C SER A 215 -24.38 -5.61 10.03
N THR A 216 -23.52 -6.35 9.33
CA THR A 216 -23.05 -7.66 9.79
C THR A 216 -22.35 -7.47 11.13
N THR A 217 -22.85 -8.12 12.19
CA THR A 217 -22.41 -7.78 13.55
C THR A 217 -21.11 -8.51 13.89
N GLN A 218 -19.97 -7.84 13.69
CA GLN A 218 -18.87 -7.89 14.65
C GLN A 218 -17.80 -6.84 14.39
N GLN A 219 -17.78 -5.79 15.23
CA GLN A 219 -16.51 -5.26 15.69
C GLN A 219 -16.03 -6.22 16.80
N LEU A 220 -15.18 -7.17 16.41
CA LEU A 220 -14.42 -8.00 17.34
C LEU A 220 -13.56 -7.09 18.22
N PHE A 221 -13.39 -7.43 19.49
CA PHE A 221 -12.54 -6.65 20.39
C PHE A 221 -11.14 -7.29 20.45
N GLY A 222 -10.08 -6.48 20.33
CA GLY A 222 -8.71 -6.97 20.43
C GLY A 222 -7.78 -5.88 20.91
N THR A 223 -6.86 -6.24 21.79
CA THR A 223 -5.78 -5.36 22.24
C THR A 223 -4.51 -6.17 22.49
N ASP A 224 -3.45 -5.72 21.85
CA ASP A 224 -2.03 -5.97 22.09
C ASP A 224 -1.47 -5.03 23.16
N PHE A 225 -2.34 -4.22 23.80
CA PHE A 225 -2.00 -3.15 24.72
C PHE A 225 -0.96 -2.14 24.18
N GLU A 226 -0.90 -1.98 22.85
CA GLU A 226 -0.01 -1.02 22.19
C GLU A 226 -0.67 0.34 21.95
N ASN A 227 0.18 1.35 21.71
CA ASN A 227 -0.07 2.78 21.41
C ASN A 227 -1.53 3.23 21.07
N ALA A 228 -2.21 2.56 20.13
CA ALA A 228 -3.55 2.94 19.65
C ALA A 228 -4.72 2.20 20.35
N ASN A 229 -4.45 1.07 21.00
CA ASN A 229 -5.42 0.17 21.61
C ASN A 229 -5.40 0.19 23.15
N LEU A 230 -4.68 1.14 23.76
CA LEU A 230 -4.51 1.27 25.22
C LEU A 230 -5.86 1.44 25.94
N PRO A 231 -6.01 0.95 27.19
CA PRO A 231 -7.16 1.28 28.04
C PRO A 231 -7.28 2.79 28.20
N THR A 232 -8.47 3.34 27.95
CA THR A 232 -8.71 4.80 28.02
C THR A 232 -8.65 5.36 29.44
N TRP A 233 -8.53 4.49 30.45
CA TRP A 233 -8.36 4.78 31.87
C TRP A 233 -7.45 3.72 32.49
N THR A 234 -6.49 4.09 33.33
CA THR A 234 -5.68 3.16 34.13
C THR A 234 -6.03 3.25 35.62
N ASP A 235 -5.64 2.22 36.39
CA ASP A 235 -5.71 2.16 37.86
C ASP A 235 -7.10 2.41 38.50
N THR A 236 -8.17 2.45 37.70
CA THR A 236 -9.54 2.71 38.17
C THR A 236 -10.17 1.41 38.67
N THR A 237 -10.24 1.26 39.99
CA THR A 237 -10.88 0.12 40.66
C THR A 237 -12.40 0.35 40.75
N ASP A 238 -13.16 -0.49 40.06
CA ASP A 238 -14.63 -0.45 40.00
C ASP A 238 -15.29 -1.00 41.29
N GLY A 239 -14.56 -1.86 42.02
CA GLY A 239 -14.93 -2.35 43.34
C GLY A 239 -13.92 -3.36 43.88
N SER A 240 -13.68 -3.35 45.19
CA SER A 240 -12.73 -4.27 45.83
C SER A 240 -13.07 -4.53 47.31
N SER A 241 -12.62 -5.67 47.83
CA SER A 241 -12.68 -6.02 49.25
C SER A 241 -11.47 -6.87 49.62
N GLY A 242 -10.95 -6.69 50.83
CA GLY A 242 -9.88 -7.53 51.39
C GLY A 242 -8.46 -7.28 50.84
N VAL A 243 -8.31 -6.37 49.88
CA VAL A 243 -7.05 -6.09 49.15
C VAL A 243 -6.62 -4.63 49.29
N GLY A 244 -5.32 -4.36 49.08
CA GLY A 244 -4.74 -3.03 49.02
C GLY A 244 -3.61 -2.92 48.00
N SER A 245 -3.03 -1.72 47.87
CA SER A 245 -1.93 -1.41 46.91
C SER A 245 -2.23 -1.80 45.45
N LEU A 246 -3.49 -1.68 45.04
CA LEU A 246 -3.99 -2.04 43.72
C LEU A 246 -3.42 -1.11 42.63
N ALA A 247 -2.94 -1.69 41.53
CA ALA A 247 -2.63 -0.97 40.29
C ALA A 247 -2.78 -1.90 39.08
N VAL A 248 -3.28 -1.35 37.96
CA VAL A 248 -3.43 -2.02 36.65
C VAL A 248 -3.22 -0.98 35.56
N HIS A 249 -2.12 -1.12 34.81
CA HIS A 249 -1.71 -0.16 33.78
C HIS A 249 -0.78 -0.83 32.72
N PRO A 250 -0.78 -0.33 31.48
CA PRO A 250 0.19 -0.74 30.46
C PRO A 250 1.63 -0.41 30.86
N VAL A 251 2.57 -1.28 30.52
CA VAL A 251 4.02 -1.14 30.76
C VAL A 251 4.78 -1.50 29.48
N ALA A 252 5.34 -0.50 28.81
CA ALA A 252 6.29 -0.71 27.71
C ALA A 252 7.63 -1.23 28.25
N GLY A 253 8.19 -2.25 27.59
CA GLY A 253 9.42 -2.93 28.02
C GLY A 253 9.27 -3.79 29.27
N GLY A 254 8.04 -4.17 29.64
CA GLY A 254 7.79 -5.23 30.63
C GLY A 254 8.02 -6.64 30.06
N GLU A 255 7.62 -7.68 30.78
CA GLU A 255 7.40 -8.98 30.16
C GLU A 255 6.19 -8.82 29.22
N ALA A 256 6.41 -8.90 27.90
CA ALA A 256 5.38 -8.90 26.87
C ALA A 256 5.34 -10.27 26.16
N ARG A 257 4.19 -10.63 25.57
CA ARG A 257 4.01 -11.83 24.75
C ARG A 257 4.21 -11.45 23.29
N SER A 258 3.54 -10.40 22.83
CA SER A 258 3.78 -9.78 21.53
C SER A 258 3.99 -8.27 21.67
N GLY A 259 4.36 -7.58 20.58
CA GLY A 259 4.71 -6.17 20.63
C GLY A 259 5.93 -5.84 21.49
N ASP A 260 5.90 -4.66 22.11
CA ASP A 260 6.88 -4.11 23.06
C ASP A 260 6.20 -3.74 24.42
N SER A 261 4.88 -3.92 24.58
CA SER A 261 4.07 -3.53 25.75
C SER A 261 3.21 -4.67 26.33
N SER A 262 2.84 -4.59 27.62
CA SER A 262 1.80 -5.48 28.20
C SER A 262 1.06 -4.82 29.38
N LEU A 263 -0.10 -5.38 29.79
CA LEU A 263 -0.87 -4.86 30.93
C LEU A 263 -0.37 -5.47 32.25
N TYR A 264 0.41 -4.71 33.02
CA TYR A 264 0.85 -5.13 34.35
C TYR A 264 -0.28 -4.99 35.37
N TYR A 265 -0.43 -5.98 36.24
CA TYR A 265 -1.32 -5.95 37.40
C TYR A 265 -0.59 -6.24 38.70
N THR A 266 -0.98 -5.56 39.78
CA THR A 266 -0.42 -5.79 41.11
C THR A 266 -1.38 -5.39 42.23
N GLY A 267 -1.21 -6.01 43.39
CA GLY A 267 -1.94 -5.72 44.62
C GLY A 267 -1.46 -6.60 45.77
N ASN A 268 -2.02 -6.41 46.95
CA ASN A 268 -1.71 -7.21 48.14
C ASN A 268 -2.98 -7.66 48.86
N ASP A 269 -3.16 -8.96 49.01
CA ASP A 269 -4.24 -9.57 49.79
C ASP A 269 -3.99 -9.43 51.30
N THR A 270 -5.04 -9.09 52.04
CA THR A 270 -5.04 -8.93 53.50
C THR A 270 -6.15 -9.73 54.20
N SER A 271 -6.92 -10.54 53.47
CA SER A 271 -8.18 -11.13 53.93
C SER A 271 -8.11 -12.61 54.23
N ALA A 272 -8.13 -12.95 55.53
CA ALA A 272 -8.24 -14.33 56.01
C ALA A 272 -9.63 -14.98 55.78
N SER A 273 -10.45 -14.48 54.86
CA SER A 273 -11.74 -15.07 54.47
C SER A 273 -11.96 -15.12 52.95
N SER A 274 -11.89 -13.98 52.27
CA SER A 274 -11.98 -13.84 50.81
C SER A 274 -11.65 -12.41 50.38
N SER A 275 -11.13 -12.27 49.16
CA SER A 275 -10.64 -11.02 48.59
C SER A 275 -11.01 -10.90 47.12
N TYR A 276 -11.33 -9.68 46.67
CA TYR A 276 -11.55 -9.39 45.25
C TYR A 276 -11.16 -7.96 44.87
N ALA A 277 -10.84 -7.77 43.59
CA ALA A 277 -10.77 -6.47 42.92
C ALA A 277 -11.34 -6.59 41.50
N VAL A 278 -12.04 -5.57 41.04
CA VAL A 278 -12.49 -5.41 39.65
C VAL A 278 -11.89 -4.12 39.10
N PHE A 279 -11.23 -4.22 37.96
CA PHE A 279 -10.70 -3.11 37.18
C PHE A 279 -11.41 -3.09 35.84
N LYS A 280 -12.00 -1.95 35.48
CA LYS A 280 -12.58 -1.76 34.15
C LYS A 280 -11.43 -1.51 33.15
N LEU A 281 -11.41 -2.24 32.04
CA LEU A 281 -10.45 -2.00 30.95
C LEU A 281 -11.09 -1.24 29.78
N TYR A 282 -12.19 -1.75 29.23
CA TYR A 282 -12.81 -1.23 28.02
C TYR A 282 -14.35 -1.27 28.09
N ASP A 283 -15.01 -0.22 27.59
CA ASP A 283 -16.42 -0.30 27.16
C ASP A 283 -16.46 -0.82 25.72
N VAL A 284 -17.35 -1.75 25.41
CA VAL A 284 -17.45 -2.41 24.10
C VAL A 284 -18.92 -2.64 23.69
N ASN A 285 -19.16 -3.14 22.48
CA ASN A 285 -20.50 -3.47 21.97
C ASN A 285 -20.42 -4.75 21.10
N THR A 286 -19.63 -5.72 21.57
CA THR A 286 -19.27 -6.91 20.81
C THR A 286 -20.31 -8.01 21.02
N PHE A 287 -20.97 -8.43 19.95
CA PHE A 287 -21.99 -9.47 20.02
C PHE A 287 -21.37 -10.87 20.06
N VAL A 288 -21.93 -11.75 20.90
CA VAL A 288 -21.50 -13.15 21.04
C VAL A 288 -22.38 -14.06 20.20
N THR A 289 -21.85 -14.58 19.09
CA THR A 289 -22.38 -15.74 18.35
C THR A 289 -21.81 -17.05 18.91
N ALA A 290 -22.35 -18.20 18.49
CA ALA A 290 -21.93 -19.53 18.97
C ALA A 290 -20.44 -19.86 18.73
N ASP A 291 -19.83 -19.24 17.74
CA ASP A 291 -18.41 -19.33 17.32
C ASP A 291 -17.50 -18.25 17.95
N THR A 292 -18.06 -17.38 18.80
CA THR A 292 -17.29 -16.32 19.47
C THR A 292 -16.46 -16.91 20.61
N GLN A 293 -15.17 -16.56 20.62
CA GLN A 293 -14.17 -17.03 21.56
C GLN A 293 -13.51 -15.83 22.27
N LEU A 294 -13.28 -15.96 23.56
CA LEU A 294 -12.41 -15.08 24.35
C LEU A 294 -11.06 -15.78 24.45
N SER A 295 -9.98 -15.09 24.14
CA SER A 295 -8.62 -15.52 24.46
C SER A 295 -7.80 -14.37 25.04
N TYR A 296 -6.84 -14.70 25.91
CA TYR A 296 -5.82 -13.78 26.40
C TYR A 296 -4.63 -14.57 26.95
N TRP A 297 -3.48 -13.91 27.03
CA TRP A 297 -2.28 -14.45 27.64
C TRP A 297 -2.07 -13.87 29.04
N ILE A 298 -1.63 -14.69 30.00
CA ILE A 298 -1.36 -14.26 31.37
C ILE A 298 -0.04 -14.81 31.92
N TYR A 299 0.75 -13.93 32.52
CA TYR A 299 2.05 -14.23 33.14
C TYR A 299 1.98 -13.98 34.65
N PRO A 300 1.66 -14.99 35.48
CA PRO A 300 1.59 -14.84 36.92
C PRO A 300 2.99 -14.90 37.56
N LEU A 301 3.40 -13.85 38.29
CA LEU A 301 4.70 -13.78 38.95
C LEU A 301 4.76 -14.53 40.30
N ASN A 302 3.60 -14.90 40.85
CA ASN A 302 3.48 -15.55 42.16
C ASN A 302 2.15 -16.31 42.28
N GLY A 303 2.08 -17.22 43.27
CA GLY A 303 0.92 -18.08 43.51
C GLY A 303 -0.35 -17.39 44.02
N ASN A 304 -0.37 -16.06 44.16
CA ASN A 304 -1.60 -15.29 44.27
C ASN A 304 -2.03 -14.70 42.91
N GLY A 305 -1.10 -14.33 42.03
CA GLY A 305 -1.37 -13.81 40.68
C GLY A 305 -2.18 -14.77 39.79
N THR A 306 -2.09 -16.09 40.00
CA THR A 306 -2.92 -17.09 39.30
C THR A 306 -4.42 -16.96 39.59
N TYR A 307 -4.83 -16.19 40.60
CA TYR A 307 -6.24 -15.95 40.96
C TYR A 307 -6.77 -14.66 40.32
N ALA A 308 -6.35 -14.42 39.08
CA ALA A 308 -6.69 -13.24 38.31
C ALA A 308 -7.06 -13.62 36.87
N ALA A 309 -8.14 -13.05 36.34
CA ALA A 309 -8.72 -13.41 35.03
C ALA A 309 -9.50 -12.25 34.40
N VAL A 310 -9.79 -12.35 33.10
CA VAL A 310 -10.69 -11.42 32.40
C VAL A 310 -12.14 -11.88 32.58
N ASP A 311 -13.05 -10.93 32.82
CA ASP A 311 -14.49 -11.15 32.93
C ASP A 311 -15.24 -10.17 32.04
N LEU A 312 -16.32 -10.64 31.41
CA LEU A 312 -17.13 -9.84 30.50
C LEU A 312 -18.46 -9.48 31.17
N LEU A 313 -18.84 -8.21 31.12
CA LEU A 313 -20.17 -7.73 31.49
C LEU A 313 -21.04 -7.70 30.23
N PHE A 314 -22.25 -8.25 30.31
CA PHE A 314 -23.22 -8.24 29.21
C PHE A 314 -24.26 -7.13 29.41
N THR A 315 -24.87 -6.66 28.32
CA THR A 315 -25.90 -5.60 28.32
C THR A 315 -27.17 -5.97 29.09
N ASP A 316 -27.36 -7.24 29.46
CA ASP A 316 -28.45 -7.73 30.32
C ASP A 316 -28.09 -7.73 31.83
N GLY A 317 -26.89 -7.25 32.19
CA GLY A 317 -26.37 -7.20 33.56
C GLY A 317 -25.75 -8.51 34.06
N THR A 318 -25.73 -9.58 33.25
CA THR A 318 -25.02 -10.83 33.60
C THR A 318 -23.51 -10.71 33.35
N ARG A 319 -22.73 -11.62 33.93
CA ARG A 319 -21.26 -11.67 33.81
C ARG A 319 -20.79 -13.05 33.38
N LEU A 320 -19.72 -13.11 32.60
CA LEU A 320 -19.16 -14.35 32.05
C LEU A 320 -18.81 -15.37 33.15
N ARG A 321 -18.16 -14.91 34.23
CA ARG A 321 -17.82 -15.75 35.39
C ARG A 321 -19.03 -16.44 36.07
N ASN A 322 -20.25 -15.96 35.83
CA ASN A 322 -21.48 -16.39 36.49
C ASN A 322 -22.39 -17.27 35.60
N ILE A 323 -22.04 -17.50 34.32
CA ILE A 323 -22.88 -18.22 33.35
C ILE A 323 -22.30 -19.56 32.90
N GLY A 324 -21.28 -20.08 33.59
CA GLY A 324 -20.76 -21.44 33.37
C GLY A 324 -19.83 -21.60 32.17
N ALA A 325 -19.16 -20.53 31.74
CA ALA A 325 -18.05 -20.66 30.79
C ALA A 325 -16.89 -21.43 31.43
N SER A 326 -16.22 -22.27 30.64
CA SER A 326 -14.96 -22.93 30.97
C SER A 326 -13.87 -22.58 29.96
N ASP A 327 -12.62 -22.69 30.36
CA ASP A 327 -11.45 -22.59 29.47
C ASP A 327 -11.20 -23.88 28.65
N GLN A 328 -10.11 -23.91 27.87
CA GLN A 328 -9.70 -25.06 27.05
C GLN A 328 -9.31 -26.32 27.87
N HIS A 329 -9.06 -26.18 29.16
CA HIS A 329 -8.76 -27.28 30.08
C HIS A 329 -10.01 -27.74 30.87
N GLY A 330 -11.15 -27.06 30.65
CA GLY A 330 -12.44 -27.35 31.29
C GLY A 330 -12.66 -26.61 32.61
N HIS A 331 -11.70 -25.83 33.12
CA HIS A 331 -11.85 -25.13 34.40
C HIS A 331 -12.80 -23.95 34.28
N PRO A 332 -13.57 -23.60 35.33
CA PRO A 332 -14.45 -22.43 35.29
C PRO A 332 -13.68 -21.15 34.96
N LEU A 333 -14.21 -20.38 34.01
CA LEU A 333 -13.64 -19.14 33.53
C LEU A 333 -13.97 -17.98 34.49
N SER A 334 -13.43 -18.09 35.71
CA SER A 334 -13.48 -17.11 36.79
C SER A 334 -12.11 -17.07 37.47
N PRO A 335 -11.68 -15.95 38.10
CA PRO A 335 -10.33 -15.87 38.67
C PRO A 335 -10.07 -16.94 39.73
N SER A 336 -11.10 -17.27 40.52
CA SER A 336 -11.05 -18.35 41.51
C SER A 336 -11.10 -19.75 40.91
N GLY A 337 -11.69 -19.94 39.73
CA GLY A 337 -11.63 -21.18 38.95
C GLY A 337 -10.26 -21.40 38.34
N GLN A 338 -9.74 -20.40 37.62
CA GLN A 338 -8.41 -20.40 37.00
C GLN A 338 -7.29 -20.70 38.03
N GLY A 339 -7.31 -19.99 39.17
CA GLY A 339 -6.33 -20.19 40.23
C GLY A 339 -6.45 -21.52 40.97
N ALA A 340 -7.61 -22.19 40.92
CA ALA A 340 -7.86 -23.48 41.54
C ALA A 340 -7.64 -24.68 40.59
N GLY A 341 -7.79 -24.48 39.27
CA GLY A 341 -7.53 -25.50 38.25
C GLY A 341 -6.07 -25.92 38.20
N GLY A 342 -5.16 -24.95 38.31
CA GLY A 342 -3.72 -25.18 38.56
C GLY A 342 -2.81 -25.09 37.34
N ASP A 343 -3.35 -24.98 36.13
CA ASP A 343 -2.57 -24.97 34.88
C ASP A 343 -1.89 -23.61 34.57
N LEU A 344 -2.19 -22.55 35.34
CA LEU A 344 -1.48 -21.27 35.25
C LEU A 344 -0.10 -21.34 35.94
N ILE A 345 0.93 -21.70 35.16
CA ILE A 345 2.30 -21.88 35.63
C ILE A 345 2.99 -20.52 35.86
N LEU A 346 3.76 -20.43 36.96
CA LEU A 346 4.42 -19.20 37.39
C LEU A 346 5.65 -18.85 36.54
N ASN A 347 5.81 -17.55 36.28
CA ASN A 347 6.94 -16.96 35.53
C ASN A 347 7.07 -17.48 34.08
N GLN A 348 5.93 -17.74 33.44
CA GLN A 348 5.82 -17.94 31.99
C GLN A 348 4.49 -17.40 31.50
N TRP A 349 4.38 -17.21 30.19
CA TRP A 349 3.11 -16.94 29.51
C TRP A 349 2.24 -18.20 29.44
N ASN A 350 0.98 -18.09 29.86
CA ASN A 350 -0.04 -19.12 29.75
C ASN A 350 -1.23 -18.56 28.96
N GLU A 351 -1.80 -19.34 28.04
CA GLU A 351 -3.00 -18.94 27.30
C GLU A 351 -4.25 -19.33 28.09
N VAL A 352 -5.23 -18.43 28.17
CA VAL A 352 -6.60 -18.75 28.61
C VAL A 352 -7.53 -18.49 27.44
N ARG A 353 -8.22 -19.54 26.98
CA ARG A 353 -9.04 -19.56 25.77
C ARG A 353 -10.39 -20.21 26.08
N SER A 354 -11.48 -19.60 25.65
CA SER A 354 -12.83 -20.13 25.87
C SER A 354 -13.77 -19.76 24.73
N THR A 355 -14.44 -20.75 24.14
CA THR A 355 -15.52 -20.53 23.15
C THR A 355 -16.79 -20.08 23.89
N ILE A 356 -16.78 -18.84 24.38
CA ILE A 356 -17.85 -18.23 25.20
C ILE A 356 -19.22 -18.29 24.52
N GLY A 357 -19.27 -18.39 23.19
CA GLY A 357 -20.48 -18.66 22.42
C GLY A 357 -21.30 -19.84 22.94
N ALA A 358 -20.66 -20.89 23.48
CA ALA A 358 -21.35 -22.06 24.02
C ALA A 358 -22.32 -21.74 25.18
N VAL A 359 -22.08 -20.65 25.94
CA VAL A 359 -22.92 -20.23 27.09
C VAL A 359 -23.50 -18.81 26.97
N ALA A 360 -22.97 -18.00 26.05
CA ALA A 360 -23.32 -16.59 25.89
C ALA A 360 -23.87 -16.22 24.50
N ASN A 361 -24.04 -17.18 23.57
CA ASN A 361 -24.69 -16.94 22.28
C ASN A 361 -26.04 -16.22 22.47
N GLY A 362 -26.24 -15.09 21.77
CA GLY A 362 -27.41 -14.21 21.95
C GLY A 362 -27.12 -12.95 22.76
N LYS A 363 -26.04 -12.90 23.55
CA LYS A 363 -25.68 -11.74 24.39
C LYS A 363 -24.82 -10.73 23.64
N THR A 364 -24.86 -9.47 24.10
CA THR A 364 -23.90 -8.42 23.70
C THR A 364 -23.02 -8.09 24.90
N ILE A 365 -21.70 -8.10 24.70
CA ILE A 365 -20.72 -7.65 25.68
C ILE A 365 -20.79 -6.11 25.70
N ASP A 366 -21.00 -5.58 26.89
CA ASP A 366 -21.06 -4.14 27.23
C ASP A 366 -19.69 -3.65 27.73
N ARG A 367 -18.96 -4.52 28.44
CA ARG A 367 -17.71 -4.15 29.11
C ARG A 367 -16.75 -5.32 29.29
N ILE A 368 -15.46 -4.99 29.29
CA ILE A 368 -14.35 -5.90 29.57
C ILE A 368 -13.68 -5.45 30.87
N ASP A 369 -13.66 -6.35 31.86
CA ASP A 369 -13.04 -6.14 33.16
C ASP A 369 -11.86 -7.11 33.35
N PHE A 370 -10.84 -6.67 34.06
CA PHE A 370 -9.88 -7.57 34.70
C PHE A 370 -10.21 -7.72 36.19
N VAL A 371 -10.08 -8.93 36.71
CA VAL A 371 -10.62 -9.30 38.02
C VAL A 371 -9.63 -10.16 38.80
N TYR A 372 -9.39 -9.78 40.05
CA TYR A 372 -8.81 -10.65 41.08
C TYR A 372 -9.94 -11.19 41.96
N ASP A 373 -9.97 -12.49 42.25
CA ASP A 373 -10.97 -13.11 43.13
C ASP A 373 -10.40 -14.38 43.78
N ARG A 374 -10.24 -14.39 45.12
CA ARG A 374 -9.56 -15.45 45.86
C ARG A 374 -10.20 -15.75 47.23
N PRO A 375 -10.33 -17.03 47.62
CA PRO A 375 -10.60 -17.44 49.01
C PRO A 375 -9.49 -17.04 49.99
N ALA A 376 -9.72 -17.22 51.30
CA ALA A 376 -8.82 -16.83 52.40
C ALA A 376 -7.31 -16.89 52.09
N SER A 377 -6.66 -15.72 52.02
CA SER A 377 -5.25 -15.59 51.70
C SER A 377 -4.63 -14.28 52.21
N THR A 378 -3.31 -14.15 52.05
CA THR A 378 -2.56 -12.94 52.37
C THR A 378 -1.33 -12.82 51.47
N GLY A 379 -0.92 -11.59 51.16
CA GLY A 379 0.32 -11.28 50.44
C GLY A 379 0.11 -10.82 49.00
N THR A 380 1.20 -10.38 48.38
CA THR A 380 1.22 -9.80 47.02
C THR A 380 0.63 -10.75 45.97
N PHE A 381 -0.22 -10.22 45.09
CA PHE A 381 -0.53 -10.80 43.79
C PHE A 381 0.04 -9.89 42.69
N SER A 382 0.64 -10.45 41.64
CA SER A 382 1.10 -9.67 40.50
C SER A 382 1.39 -10.53 39.27
N GLY A 383 1.41 -9.88 38.10
CA GLY A 383 1.69 -10.49 36.81
C GLY A 383 1.40 -9.54 35.65
N TYR A 384 1.41 -10.08 34.43
CA TYR A 384 1.11 -9.36 33.20
C TYR A 384 -0.03 -10.05 32.42
N ILE A 385 -0.72 -9.30 31.58
CA ILE A 385 -1.70 -9.78 30.61
C ILE A 385 -1.33 -9.22 29.24
N ASP A 386 -1.52 -10.01 28.19
CA ASP A 386 -1.28 -9.59 26.81
C ASP A 386 -2.27 -10.26 25.83
N ASP A 387 -2.31 -9.79 24.58
CA ASP A 387 -3.01 -10.39 23.44
C ASP A 387 -4.50 -10.71 23.72
N LEU A 388 -5.19 -9.81 24.42
CA LEU A 388 -6.59 -9.99 24.82
C LEU A 388 -7.53 -9.77 23.64
N GLN A 389 -8.24 -10.84 23.24
CA GLN A 389 -9.14 -10.88 22.09
C GLN A 389 -10.51 -11.48 22.44
N VAL A 390 -11.57 -10.85 21.95
CA VAL A 390 -12.86 -11.48 21.69
C VAL A 390 -12.95 -11.64 20.17
N ASN A 391 -12.67 -12.85 19.69
CA ASN A 391 -12.49 -13.21 18.28
C ASN A 391 -13.56 -14.21 17.80
N ARG A 392 -13.50 -14.62 16.53
CA ARG A 392 -14.38 -15.65 15.95
C ARG A 392 -13.54 -16.85 15.49
N ALA A 393 -13.81 -18.05 16.01
CA ALA A 393 -13.13 -19.26 15.57
C ALA A 393 -13.81 -19.83 14.32
N LYS A 394 -13.15 -19.72 13.15
CA LYS A 394 -13.61 -20.36 11.90
C LYS A 394 -13.32 -21.86 11.89
N PHE A 395 -12.19 -22.22 12.48
CA PHE A 395 -11.70 -23.59 12.67
C PHE A 395 -10.77 -23.59 13.87
N SER A 396 -10.88 -24.60 14.73
CA SER A 396 -9.99 -24.82 15.87
C SER A 396 -9.96 -26.31 16.17
N THR A 397 -8.79 -26.88 16.43
CA THR A 397 -8.64 -28.28 16.87
C THR A 397 -7.32 -28.49 17.61
N GLY A 398 -7.42 -29.01 18.83
CA GLY A 398 -6.36 -29.76 19.53
C GLY A 398 -6.53 -31.27 19.34
N LEU A 399 -7.36 -31.69 18.38
CA LEU A 399 -7.66 -33.08 18.02
C LEU A 399 -8.34 -33.89 19.14
N GLU A 400 -8.88 -33.19 20.14
CA GLU A 400 -9.54 -33.78 21.30
C GLU A 400 -10.91 -34.41 20.99
N ALA A 401 -11.44 -35.15 21.96
CA ALA A 401 -12.72 -35.86 21.88
C ALA A 401 -13.95 -34.90 21.88
N GLY A 402 -14.14 -34.22 20.76
CA GLY A 402 -15.17 -33.21 20.53
C GLY A 402 -14.79 -32.19 19.45
N ASP A 403 -13.50 -32.09 19.14
CA ASP A 403 -12.95 -31.19 18.13
C ASP A 403 -13.13 -31.70 16.69
N ILE A 404 -12.79 -30.85 15.73
CA ILE A 404 -12.74 -31.22 14.31
C ILE A 404 -11.59 -32.23 14.11
N GLN A 405 -11.95 -33.45 13.69
CA GLN A 405 -11.02 -34.55 13.44
C GLN A 405 -10.55 -34.57 11.98
N PRO A 406 -9.32 -35.07 11.68
CA PRO A 406 -8.79 -35.12 10.33
C PRO A 406 -9.68 -35.89 9.34
N THR A 407 -9.82 -35.34 8.13
CA THR A 407 -10.44 -36.01 6.99
C THR A 407 -9.50 -37.05 6.37
N TRP A 408 -8.20 -36.79 6.46
CA TRP A 408 -7.13 -37.57 5.86
C TRP A 408 -6.09 -37.96 6.91
N LEU A 409 -5.54 -39.17 6.78
CA LEU A 409 -4.44 -39.70 7.59
C LEU A 409 -3.38 -40.25 6.64
N ASP A 410 -2.11 -39.99 6.94
CA ASP A 410 -0.93 -40.54 6.21
C ASP A 410 -1.01 -40.42 4.67
N THR A 411 -1.67 -39.37 4.17
CA THR A 411 -2.02 -39.21 2.75
C THR A 411 -1.31 -38.00 2.13
N ALA A 412 -0.34 -38.25 1.26
CA ALA A 412 0.35 -37.21 0.50
C ALA A 412 -0.43 -36.80 -0.76
N ALA A 413 -0.76 -35.51 -0.90
CA ALA A 413 -1.23 -34.92 -2.17
C ALA A 413 -0.08 -34.82 -3.20
N HIS A 414 1.13 -34.55 -2.70
CA HIS A 414 2.38 -34.57 -3.46
C HIS A 414 3.52 -35.04 -2.56
N SER A 415 4.47 -35.79 -3.12
CA SER A 415 5.69 -36.21 -2.42
C SER A 415 6.83 -36.43 -3.40
N GLN A 416 8.00 -35.85 -3.11
CA GLN A 416 9.22 -35.96 -3.89
C GLN A 416 10.40 -36.24 -2.96
N ASN A 417 11.10 -37.35 -3.20
CA ASN A 417 12.31 -37.77 -2.46
C ASN A 417 12.14 -38.00 -0.95
N ILE A 418 10.90 -38.14 -0.45
CA ILE A 418 10.63 -38.50 0.95
C ILE A 418 10.30 -39.99 1.06
N GLY A 419 10.95 -40.67 2.01
CA GLY A 419 10.60 -42.02 2.45
C GLY A 419 9.96 -42.02 3.84
N GLY A 420 9.54 -43.19 4.31
CA GLY A 420 9.00 -43.34 5.65
C GLY A 420 10.07 -43.30 6.75
N TYR A 421 9.65 -42.92 7.95
CA TYR A 421 10.53 -42.75 9.12
C TYR A 421 11.12 -44.08 9.61
N CYS A 422 10.36 -45.18 9.56
CA CYS A 422 10.85 -46.50 9.96
C CYS A 422 10.32 -47.65 9.07
N CYS A 423 10.34 -48.89 9.60
CA CYS A 423 10.30 -50.13 8.84
C CYS A 423 9.09 -50.27 7.88
N SER A 424 9.40 -50.51 6.60
CA SER A 424 8.44 -50.75 5.50
C SER A 424 7.51 -49.57 5.12
N LEU A 425 7.64 -48.41 5.77
CA LEU A 425 6.91 -47.19 5.39
C LEU A 425 7.55 -46.55 4.14
N THR A 426 6.74 -45.99 3.25
CA THR A 426 7.17 -45.54 1.91
C THR A 426 7.04 -44.04 1.65
N GLY A 427 6.58 -43.24 2.61
CA GLY A 427 6.40 -41.79 2.50
C GLY A 427 6.12 -41.16 3.88
N MET A 428 5.79 -39.86 3.90
CA MET A 428 5.55 -39.11 5.14
C MET A 428 4.27 -39.57 5.86
N GLU A 429 4.36 -39.83 7.16
CA GLU A 429 3.19 -40.04 8.05
C GLU A 429 2.65 -38.70 8.56
N SER A 430 1.34 -38.64 8.80
CA SER A 430 0.61 -37.49 9.34
C SER A 430 -0.71 -37.95 9.95
N ALA A 431 -0.73 -38.20 11.27
CA ALA A 431 -1.90 -38.77 11.96
C ALA A 431 -1.94 -38.39 13.46
N PRO A 432 -3.13 -38.20 14.07
CA PRO A 432 -3.26 -37.94 15.51
C PRO A 432 -2.71 -39.06 16.37
N ARG A 433 -2.11 -38.69 17.51
CA ARG A 433 -1.56 -39.60 18.52
C ARG A 433 -2.04 -39.20 19.90
N GLU A 434 -2.40 -40.19 20.71
CA GLU A 434 -2.91 -40.03 22.08
C GLU A 434 -1.77 -40.30 23.08
N ASN A 435 -1.58 -39.43 24.07
CA ASN A 435 -0.62 -39.58 25.17
C ASN A 435 0.87 -39.75 24.73
N GLU A 436 1.24 -39.29 23.53
CA GLU A 436 2.65 -39.25 23.06
C GLU A 436 3.33 -37.93 23.44
N ILE A 437 3.27 -36.89 22.59
CA ILE A 437 3.69 -35.51 22.92
C ILE A 437 2.61 -34.54 22.43
N PHE A 438 2.04 -33.75 23.34
CA PHE A 438 0.94 -32.81 23.10
C PHE A 438 1.24 -31.44 23.76
N ARG A 439 0.56 -30.38 23.30
CA ARG A 439 0.66 -29.00 23.81
C ARG A 439 -0.41 -28.74 24.87
N THR A 440 -1.64 -29.12 24.56
CA THR A 440 -2.81 -29.09 25.45
C THR A 440 -3.53 -30.44 25.39
N GLY A 441 -4.56 -30.67 26.22
CA GLY A 441 -5.32 -31.92 26.21
C GLY A 441 -4.48 -33.18 26.46
N THR A 442 -4.54 -34.11 25.50
CA THR A 442 -3.89 -35.43 25.44
C THR A 442 -3.53 -35.88 24.00
N TRP A 443 -4.04 -35.21 22.96
CA TRP A 443 -3.81 -35.54 21.55
C TRP A 443 -2.90 -34.53 20.84
N ALA A 444 -2.22 -34.94 19.76
CA ALA A 444 -1.54 -34.06 18.80
C ALA A 444 -1.36 -34.74 17.43
N LEU A 445 -1.17 -33.97 16.36
CA LEU A 445 -0.87 -34.47 15.01
C LEU A 445 0.62 -34.80 14.89
N MET A 446 0.98 -36.07 14.98
CA MET A 446 2.35 -36.51 14.68
C MET A 446 2.63 -36.40 13.18
N TYR A 447 3.83 -35.94 12.83
CA TYR A 447 4.40 -36.00 11.48
C TYR A 447 5.76 -36.70 11.49
N SER A 448 6.02 -37.58 10.52
CA SER A 448 7.31 -38.28 10.42
C SER A 448 7.72 -38.60 8.99
N GLY A 449 9.02 -38.67 8.73
CA GLY A 449 9.55 -39.13 7.44
C GLY A 449 11.07 -39.17 7.38
N ASN A 450 11.59 -39.41 6.18
CA ASN A 450 13.02 -39.52 5.90
C ASN A 450 13.37 -38.82 4.59
N ASP A 451 14.23 -37.81 4.63
CA ASP A 451 14.74 -37.14 3.43
C ASP A 451 15.79 -38.03 2.74
N LEU A 452 15.56 -38.36 1.47
CA LEU A 452 16.41 -39.25 0.68
C LEU A 452 17.32 -38.54 -0.33
N SER A 453 17.28 -37.20 -0.47
CA SER A 453 17.97 -36.50 -1.57
C SER A 453 18.68 -35.21 -1.17
N ALA A 454 20.02 -35.23 -1.28
CA ALA A 454 20.93 -34.10 -1.05
C ALA A 454 20.85 -32.97 -2.10
N THR A 455 19.67 -32.69 -2.67
CA THR A 455 19.39 -31.60 -3.61
C THR A 455 18.10 -30.84 -3.26
N VAL A 456 16.97 -31.54 -3.20
CA VAL A 456 15.64 -31.03 -2.81
C VAL A 456 14.72 -32.21 -2.50
N SER A 457 13.90 -32.09 -1.45
CA SER A 457 12.92 -33.08 -1.03
C SER A 457 11.71 -32.41 -0.39
N ASN A 458 10.49 -32.89 -0.67
CA ASN A 458 9.26 -32.34 -0.11
C ASN A 458 8.12 -33.36 -0.02
N SER A 459 7.16 -33.12 0.88
CA SER A 459 5.90 -33.87 0.96
C SER A 459 4.80 -32.98 1.52
N TYR A 460 3.65 -32.98 0.88
CA TYR A 460 2.49 -32.16 1.21
C TYR A 460 1.34 -33.10 1.58
N ASN A 461 1.19 -33.38 2.88
CA ASN A 461 0.18 -34.31 3.36
C ASN A 461 -1.13 -33.59 3.64
N GLN A 462 -2.22 -34.18 3.14
CA GLN A 462 -3.58 -33.73 3.40
C GLN A 462 -3.96 -34.08 4.85
N VAL A 463 -4.66 -33.18 5.55
CA VAL A 463 -5.13 -33.44 6.92
C VAL A 463 -6.63 -33.17 7.03
N PHE A 464 -7.09 -31.99 6.62
CA PHE A 464 -8.51 -31.62 6.65
C PHE A 464 -8.97 -31.09 5.29
N ASP A 465 -10.07 -31.60 4.74
CA ASP A 465 -10.86 -30.85 3.75
C ASP A 465 -11.81 -29.92 4.51
N VAL A 466 -11.89 -28.66 4.08
CA VAL A 466 -12.62 -27.59 4.76
C VAL A 466 -13.31 -26.68 3.74
N SER A 467 -14.06 -25.67 4.20
CA SER A 467 -14.54 -24.58 3.34
C SER A 467 -14.60 -23.30 4.17
N ILE A 468 -13.48 -22.59 4.24
CA ILE A 468 -13.27 -21.45 5.15
C ILE A 468 -12.96 -20.20 4.33
N PRO A 469 -13.87 -19.21 4.27
CA PRO A 469 -13.60 -17.96 3.55
C PRO A 469 -12.52 -17.15 4.27
N VAL A 470 -11.50 -16.74 3.54
CA VAL A 470 -10.43 -15.87 4.02
C VAL A 470 -10.88 -14.42 3.89
N THR A 471 -11.09 -13.79 5.03
CA THR A 471 -11.25 -12.35 5.18
C THR A 471 -9.87 -11.71 5.38
N ARG A 472 -9.83 -10.38 5.25
CA ARG A 472 -8.66 -9.56 5.58
C ARG A 472 -8.12 -9.81 6.99
N ASP A 473 -8.99 -10.06 7.96
CA ASP A 473 -8.61 -10.23 9.36
C ASP A 473 -8.35 -11.70 9.75
N THR A 474 -8.34 -12.62 8.77
CA THR A 474 -8.07 -14.04 9.04
C THR A 474 -6.63 -14.27 9.49
N ARG A 475 -6.45 -14.91 10.65
CA ARG A 475 -5.17 -15.39 11.19
C ARG A 475 -5.16 -16.92 11.23
N LEU A 476 -4.05 -17.51 10.78
CA LEU A 476 -3.65 -18.88 11.09
C LEU A 476 -2.78 -18.86 12.35
N SER A 477 -2.98 -19.80 13.27
CA SER A 477 -2.01 -20.16 14.31
C SER A 477 -1.92 -21.67 14.47
N TYR A 478 -0.76 -22.18 14.88
CA TYR A 478 -0.57 -23.56 15.33
C TYR A 478 0.68 -23.65 16.22
N TRP A 479 0.77 -24.70 17.03
CA TRP A 479 1.98 -25.05 17.78
C TRP A 479 2.71 -26.21 17.11
N ILE A 480 4.04 -26.20 17.10
CA ILE A 480 4.89 -27.24 16.50
C ILE A 480 6.05 -27.66 17.43
N TYR A 481 6.23 -28.97 17.57
CA TYR A 481 7.28 -29.63 18.36
C TYR A 481 8.21 -30.44 17.42
N PRO A 482 9.29 -29.83 16.88
CA PRO A 482 10.24 -30.54 16.03
C PRO A 482 11.30 -31.28 16.86
N GLU A 483 11.51 -32.57 16.63
CA GLU A 483 12.51 -33.38 17.37
C GLU A 483 13.87 -33.48 16.68
N SER A 484 14.00 -32.97 15.45
CA SER A 484 15.28 -32.88 14.71
C SER A 484 15.42 -31.55 13.95
N LEU A 485 16.63 -31.23 13.49
CA LEU A 485 16.87 -30.08 12.61
C LEU A 485 16.25 -30.25 11.21
N ASN A 486 15.89 -31.46 10.80
CA ASN A 486 15.09 -31.69 9.59
C ASN A 486 13.61 -31.41 9.90
N ALA A 487 13.14 -31.70 11.12
CA ALA A 487 11.76 -31.46 11.54
C ALA A 487 11.37 -29.99 11.68
N THR A 488 12.32 -29.05 11.73
CA THR A 488 12.02 -27.60 11.64
C THR A 488 11.65 -27.14 10.22
N TYR A 489 11.86 -27.98 9.21
CA TYR A 489 11.49 -27.73 7.82
C TYR A 489 10.05 -28.22 7.52
N VAL A 490 9.18 -28.14 8.54
CA VAL A 490 7.76 -28.52 8.51
C VAL A 490 6.89 -27.33 8.90
N ALA A 491 5.77 -27.14 8.22
CA ALA A 491 4.77 -26.12 8.51
C ALA A 491 3.35 -26.62 8.20
N ILE A 492 2.33 -25.93 8.74
CA ILE A 492 0.98 -26.01 8.20
C ILE A 492 0.91 -25.15 6.93
N ASP A 493 0.30 -25.71 5.89
CA ASP A 493 0.05 -25.07 4.59
C ASP A 493 -1.43 -25.17 4.26
N LEU A 494 -1.91 -24.30 3.37
CA LEU A 494 -3.32 -24.19 3.00
C LEU A 494 -3.45 -24.23 1.47
N GLU A 495 -4.46 -24.94 0.97
CA GLU A 495 -4.83 -24.96 -0.44
C GLU A 495 -6.11 -24.14 -0.62
N PHE A 496 -6.09 -23.20 -1.56
CA PHE A 496 -7.20 -22.29 -1.83
C PHE A 496 -8.02 -22.75 -3.04
N SER A 497 -9.30 -22.38 -3.07
CA SER A 497 -10.27 -22.67 -4.14
C SER A 497 -9.90 -22.15 -5.54
N ASP A 498 -8.85 -21.35 -5.67
CA ASP A 498 -8.29 -20.86 -6.93
C ASP A 498 -7.05 -21.67 -7.41
N GLY A 499 -6.69 -22.73 -6.68
CA GLY A 499 -5.52 -23.57 -6.96
C GLY A 499 -4.19 -23.01 -6.46
N THR A 500 -4.19 -21.87 -5.76
CA THR A 500 -3.00 -21.32 -5.09
C THR A 500 -2.87 -21.81 -3.65
N THR A 501 -1.75 -21.50 -2.98
CA THR A 501 -1.41 -22.04 -1.65
C THR A 501 -0.89 -20.98 -0.68
N LEU A 502 -0.88 -21.28 0.63
CA LEU A 502 -0.31 -20.38 1.62
C LEU A 502 1.21 -20.26 1.48
N ARG A 503 1.91 -21.39 1.32
CA ARG A 503 3.38 -21.41 1.13
C ARG A 503 3.85 -20.50 -0.02
N ASP A 504 3.08 -20.43 -1.10
CA ASP A 504 3.43 -19.67 -2.32
C ASP A 504 2.90 -18.22 -2.27
N SER A 505 1.91 -17.92 -1.41
CA SER A 505 1.32 -16.57 -1.23
C SER A 505 2.29 -15.49 -0.77
N GLY A 506 3.42 -15.89 -0.18
CA GLY A 506 4.38 -14.98 0.45
C GLY A 506 3.99 -14.49 1.85
N ALA A 507 2.94 -15.04 2.45
CA ALA A 507 2.58 -14.82 3.85
C ALA A 507 3.78 -15.05 4.79
N VAL A 508 3.90 -14.23 5.84
CA VAL A 508 4.94 -14.33 6.87
C VAL A 508 4.35 -14.60 8.24
N ASP A 509 5.14 -15.24 9.08
CA ASP A 509 4.85 -15.46 10.50
C ASP A 509 5.10 -14.20 11.34
N GLN A 510 4.93 -14.32 12.66
CA GLN A 510 5.14 -13.23 13.61
C GLN A 510 6.59 -12.72 13.69
N TRP A 511 7.56 -13.43 13.10
CA TRP A 511 8.96 -13.06 13.04
C TRP A 511 9.39 -12.54 11.65
N GLY A 512 8.45 -12.38 10.72
CA GLY A 512 8.71 -11.98 9.33
C GLY A 512 9.29 -13.11 8.47
N VAL A 513 9.29 -14.36 8.95
CA VAL A 513 9.74 -15.53 8.19
C VAL A 513 8.56 -16.08 7.39
N ARG A 514 8.74 -16.36 6.09
CA ARG A 514 7.64 -16.89 5.25
C ARG A 514 7.05 -18.18 5.83
N VAL A 515 5.73 -18.32 5.74
CA VAL A 515 4.98 -19.53 6.14
C VAL A 515 5.05 -20.60 5.04
N HIS A 516 6.28 -20.96 4.70
CA HIS A 516 6.65 -22.01 3.74
C HIS A 516 7.62 -22.94 4.48
N PRO A 517 7.50 -24.28 4.42
CA PRO A 517 8.25 -25.18 5.30
C PRO A 517 9.78 -24.97 5.25
N SER A 518 10.39 -24.90 4.06
CA SER A 518 11.82 -24.59 3.93
C SER A 518 12.24 -23.20 4.39
N ARG A 519 11.31 -22.26 4.54
CA ARG A 519 11.58 -20.90 5.07
C ARG A 519 11.46 -20.87 6.59
N GLN A 520 10.52 -21.59 7.18
CA GLN A 520 10.45 -21.83 8.63
C GLN A 520 11.74 -22.50 9.14
N GLY A 521 12.19 -23.57 8.47
CA GLY A 521 13.43 -24.27 8.80
C GLY A 521 14.69 -23.41 8.60
N ALA A 522 14.79 -22.69 7.48
CA ALA A 522 15.94 -21.82 7.20
C ALA A 522 15.94 -20.51 8.02
N GLY A 523 14.79 -20.08 8.53
CA GLY A 523 14.64 -18.88 9.36
C GLY A 523 15.18 -19.04 10.79
N GLY A 524 15.41 -20.28 11.24
CA GLY A 524 16.09 -20.59 12.50
C GLY A 524 15.33 -20.14 13.77
N LYS A 525 14.00 -20.01 13.68
CA LYS A 525 13.14 -19.58 14.80
C LYS A 525 12.63 -20.75 15.66
N LEU A 526 12.42 -21.91 15.05
CA LEU A 526 11.90 -23.10 15.73
C LEU A 526 13.00 -23.79 16.55
N THR A 527 12.77 -23.95 17.85
CA THR A 527 13.67 -24.61 18.80
C THR A 527 13.30 -26.10 18.93
N VAL A 528 14.29 -26.96 18.67
CA VAL A 528 14.15 -28.43 18.68
C VAL A 528 13.89 -28.95 20.11
N ASN A 529 13.04 -29.96 20.24
CA ASN A 529 12.54 -30.55 21.50
C ASN A 529 11.82 -29.54 22.41
N SER A 530 11.12 -28.57 21.81
CA SER A 530 10.25 -27.63 22.52
C SER A 530 9.05 -27.25 21.66
N TRP A 531 7.96 -26.83 22.30
CA TRP A 531 6.77 -26.32 21.61
C TRP A 531 7.00 -24.89 21.14
N ASN A 532 6.83 -24.64 19.85
CA ASN A 532 6.97 -23.33 19.21
C ASN A 532 5.63 -22.89 18.62
N GLU A 533 5.21 -21.64 18.83
CA GLU A 533 4.04 -21.08 18.13
C GLU A 533 4.47 -20.54 16.76
N VAL A 534 3.67 -20.82 15.73
CA VAL A 534 3.74 -20.12 14.45
C VAL A 534 2.37 -19.51 14.20
N TYR A 535 2.31 -18.20 13.94
CA TYR A 535 1.07 -17.53 13.55
C TYR A 535 1.28 -16.50 12.44
N SER A 536 0.27 -16.33 11.60
CA SER A 536 0.31 -15.44 10.44
C SER A 536 -1.04 -14.81 10.17
N ARG A 537 -1.06 -13.50 9.87
CA ARG A 537 -2.25 -12.80 9.33
C ARG A 537 -2.40 -13.15 7.86
N ILE A 538 -2.83 -14.37 7.56
CA ILE A 538 -3.00 -14.87 6.19
C ILE A 538 -3.96 -14.01 5.36
N GLY A 539 -4.89 -13.29 6.01
CA GLY A 539 -5.77 -12.31 5.37
C GLY A 539 -5.04 -11.13 4.70
N ASP A 540 -3.83 -10.75 5.15
CA ASP A 540 -3.00 -9.73 4.47
C ASP A 540 -2.49 -10.20 3.08
N TYR A 541 -2.64 -11.49 2.76
CA TYR A 541 -2.09 -12.16 1.56
C TYR A 541 -3.14 -12.95 0.74
N ALA A 542 -4.22 -13.39 1.38
CA ALA A 542 -5.20 -14.32 0.79
C ALA A 542 -6.68 -13.88 0.97
N ALA A 543 -6.96 -12.65 1.41
CA ALA A 543 -8.33 -12.15 1.50
C ALA A 543 -9.11 -12.32 0.18
N GLY A 544 -10.37 -12.74 0.29
CA GLY A 544 -11.25 -13.05 -0.83
C GLY A 544 -11.14 -14.49 -1.36
N LYS A 545 -10.12 -15.26 -0.97
CA LYS A 545 -10.00 -16.68 -1.28
C LYS A 545 -10.84 -17.53 -0.31
N THR A 546 -11.07 -18.79 -0.65
CA THR A 546 -11.60 -19.81 0.29
C THR A 546 -10.55 -20.88 0.49
N ILE A 547 -10.24 -21.25 1.74
CA ILE A 547 -9.42 -22.43 2.05
C ILE A 547 -10.32 -23.65 1.83
N GLU A 548 -9.85 -24.58 0.99
CA GLU A 548 -10.50 -25.87 0.76
C GLU A 548 -9.76 -27.02 1.43
N ARG A 549 -8.47 -26.85 1.74
CA ARG A 549 -7.67 -27.87 2.45
C ARG A 549 -6.66 -27.28 3.42
N ILE A 550 -6.49 -27.95 4.54
CA ILE A 550 -5.38 -27.76 5.48
C ILE A 550 -4.43 -28.96 5.33
N LEU A 551 -3.15 -28.65 5.16
CA LEU A 551 -2.07 -29.60 4.93
C LEU A 551 -1.00 -29.47 6.01
N ILE A 552 -0.26 -30.55 6.24
CA ILE A 552 1.05 -30.50 6.91
C ILE A 552 2.12 -30.82 5.87
N ALA A 553 3.11 -29.93 5.76
CA ALA A 553 4.03 -29.89 4.63
C ALA A 553 5.48 -29.88 5.11
N TYR A 554 6.30 -30.77 4.53
CA TYR A 554 7.76 -30.78 4.61
C TYR A 554 8.33 -30.27 3.29
N ASP A 555 9.32 -29.39 3.34
CA ASP A 555 10.10 -28.96 2.16
C ASP A 555 11.50 -28.57 2.62
N GLN A 556 12.54 -29.21 2.07
CA GLN A 556 13.94 -28.93 2.39
C GLN A 556 14.80 -28.92 1.10
N GLY A 557 15.81 -28.06 1.09
CA GLY A 557 16.88 -28.07 0.09
C GLY A 557 17.86 -29.23 0.32
N GLY A 558 19.07 -29.16 -0.23
CA GLY A 558 19.99 -30.30 -0.24
C GLY A 558 20.46 -30.79 1.13
N ASN A 559 19.79 -31.82 1.66
CA ASN A 559 20.08 -32.50 2.92
C ASN A 559 19.69 -34.00 2.83
N THR A 560 19.80 -34.77 3.92
CA THR A 560 19.17 -36.11 4.04
C THR A 560 18.81 -36.40 5.50
N GLY A 561 18.01 -37.44 5.73
CA GLY A 561 17.78 -38.04 7.05
C GLY A 561 16.43 -37.75 7.70
N LEU A 562 16.25 -38.33 8.88
CA LEU A 562 14.97 -38.43 9.57
C LEU A 562 14.45 -37.10 10.12
N PHE A 563 13.14 -36.90 9.95
CA PHE A 563 12.37 -35.88 10.66
C PHE A 563 11.20 -36.54 11.39
N HIS A 564 10.90 -36.03 12.59
CA HIS A 564 9.80 -36.45 13.46
C HIS A 564 9.39 -35.25 14.30
N GLY A 565 8.11 -35.16 14.63
CA GLY A 565 7.58 -34.11 15.49
C GLY A 565 6.06 -34.13 15.56
N TYR A 566 5.51 -33.11 16.20
CA TYR A 566 4.07 -32.99 16.45
C TYR A 566 3.58 -31.58 16.14
N VAL A 567 2.34 -31.44 15.68
CA VAL A 567 1.61 -30.18 15.55
C VAL A 567 0.33 -30.26 16.38
N ASP A 568 -0.01 -29.18 17.06
CA ASP A 568 -1.16 -29.09 17.95
C ASP A 568 -1.79 -27.68 17.88
N ASP A 569 -2.96 -27.50 18.47
CA ASP A 569 -3.64 -26.21 18.63
C ASP A 569 -3.80 -25.45 17.29
N ILE A 570 -4.22 -26.15 16.23
CA ILE A 570 -4.39 -25.57 14.88
C ILE A 570 -5.66 -24.71 14.86
N GLN A 571 -5.51 -23.42 14.56
CA GLN A 571 -6.60 -22.46 14.53
C GLN A 571 -6.61 -21.59 13.26
N LEU A 572 -7.81 -21.33 12.75
CA LEU A 572 -8.10 -20.23 11.83
C LEU A 572 -9.18 -19.36 12.49
N VAL A 573 -8.83 -18.11 12.79
CA VAL A 573 -9.73 -17.15 13.44
C VAL A 573 -9.97 -15.93 12.55
N GLU A 574 -11.14 -15.32 12.64
CA GLU A 574 -11.23 -13.86 12.47
C GLU A 574 -10.46 -13.25 13.65
N ALA A 575 -9.22 -12.84 13.45
CA ALA A 575 -8.54 -12.02 14.43
C ALA A 575 -9.17 -10.63 14.43
N VAL A 576 -8.82 -9.81 15.40
CA VAL A 576 -9.20 -8.40 15.35
C VAL A 576 -8.32 -7.70 14.33
N GLY A 577 -8.93 -6.94 13.43
CA GLY A 577 -8.23 -6.08 12.50
C GLY A 577 -7.49 -4.99 13.25
N THR A 578 -6.16 -5.09 13.33
CA THR A 578 -5.31 -3.92 13.56
C THR A 578 -5.67 -2.91 12.46
N PRO A 579 -6.01 -1.64 12.78
CA PRO A 579 -6.72 -0.75 11.86
C PRO A 579 -6.22 -0.78 10.42
N SER A 580 -7.09 -1.21 9.51
CA SER A 580 -6.86 -1.10 8.07
C SER A 580 -7.15 0.33 7.64
N GLY A 581 -6.16 0.97 7.03
CA GLY A 581 -6.29 2.35 6.62
C GLY A 581 -7.09 2.44 5.33
N GLN A 582 -8.41 2.60 5.44
CA GLN A 582 -9.25 3.04 4.32
C GLN A 582 -8.58 4.22 3.61
N ARG A 583 -8.40 4.13 2.28
CA ARG A 583 -7.68 5.12 1.49
C ARG A 583 -8.17 6.53 1.82
N ASN A 584 -7.28 7.36 2.36
CA ASN A 584 -7.61 8.71 2.80
C ASN A 584 -6.64 9.75 2.24
N PRO A 585 -6.83 10.17 0.97
CA PRO A 585 -5.96 11.13 0.32
C PRO A 585 -5.92 12.45 1.10
N LYS A 586 -4.74 12.76 1.65
CA LYS A 586 -4.49 13.97 2.44
C LYS A 586 -3.20 14.65 1.94
N ILE A 587 -3.24 15.98 1.79
CA ILE A 587 -1.99 16.75 1.62
C ILE A 587 -1.28 16.76 2.95
N VAL A 588 -0.01 16.32 2.97
CA VAL A 588 0.80 16.24 4.19
C VAL A 588 1.68 17.48 4.35
N SER A 589 1.76 17.98 5.58
CA SER A 589 2.66 19.07 5.95
C SER A 589 4.09 18.55 6.09
N THR A 590 5.01 19.02 5.25
CA THR A 590 6.42 18.63 5.31
C THR A 590 7.24 19.61 6.15
N THR A 591 8.19 19.09 6.92
CA THR A 591 9.19 19.88 7.65
C THR A 591 10.24 20.41 6.69
N TYR A 592 10.55 19.64 5.64
CA TYR A 592 11.61 19.93 4.68
C TYR A 592 11.07 20.31 3.30
N SER A 593 11.92 20.90 2.46
CA SER A 593 11.55 21.47 1.16
C SER A 593 11.45 20.42 0.06
N THR A 594 10.31 20.38 -0.64
CA THR A 594 9.97 19.35 -1.64
C THR A 594 9.72 19.94 -3.04
N GLU A 595 9.94 19.13 -4.08
CA GLU A 595 9.73 19.48 -5.50
C GLU A 595 8.26 19.53 -5.95
N ASP A 596 7.36 18.92 -5.18
CA ASP A 596 5.93 18.80 -5.44
C ASP A 596 5.09 19.05 -4.18
N VAL A 597 3.77 19.02 -4.31
CA VAL A 597 2.87 18.92 -3.16
C VAL A 597 2.66 17.42 -2.92
N ILE A 598 2.95 16.95 -1.71
CA ILE A 598 2.78 15.54 -1.36
C ILE A 598 1.32 15.28 -1.01
N ILE A 599 0.73 14.30 -1.68
CA ILE A 599 -0.53 13.67 -1.29
C ILE A 599 -0.14 12.29 -0.74
N ALA A 600 -0.65 11.95 0.44
CA ALA A 600 -0.55 10.63 1.03
C ALA A 600 -1.91 9.94 0.93
N ASP A 601 -1.96 8.73 0.38
CA ASP A 601 -3.17 7.89 0.37
C ASP A 601 -3.31 7.14 1.70
N TYR A 602 -2.17 6.81 2.32
CA TYR A 602 -2.04 6.11 3.60
C TYR A 602 -0.87 6.72 4.37
N ASP A 603 -0.94 6.70 5.70
CA ASP A 603 0.07 7.28 6.59
C ASP A 603 0.40 6.24 7.66
N VAL A 604 1.67 5.88 7.82
CA VAL A 604 2.03 4.71 8.65
C VAL A 604 1.72 4.91 10.13
N THR A 605 1.53 6.15 10.61
CA THR A 605 1.07 6.41 11.97
C THR A 605 -0.38 5.96 12.17
N ASP A 606 -1.21 6.03 11.14
CA ASP A 606 -2.61 5.56 11.16
C ASP A 606 -2.66 4.01 11.27
N TYR A 607 -1.53 3.32 11.00
CA TYR A 607 -1.33 1.87 11.15
C TYR A 607 -0.56 1.48 12.43
N GLY A 608 -0.16 2.44 13.27
CA GLY A 608 0.62 2.21 14.48
C GLY A 608 2.13 2.03 14.27
N ALA A 609 2.75 2.75 13.32
CA ALA A 609 4.22 2.83 13.24
C ALA A 609 4.78 3.87 14.24
N ASP A 610 5.83 3.50 14.97
CA ASP A 610 6.49 4.38 15.95
C ASP A 610 7.56 5.26 15.28
N SER A 611 7.25 6.56 15.18
CA SER A 611 8.16 7.59 14.68
C SER A 611 9.21 8.07 15.71
N GLY A 612 9.17 7.54 16.93
CA GLY A 612 10.24 7.67 17.94
C GLY A 612 11.36 6.65 17.78
N GLY A 613 11.10 5.50 17.16
CA GLY A 613 12.09 4.47 16.86
C GLY A 613 12.42 3.55 18.04
N THR A 614 11.55 3.49 19.04
CA THR A 614 11.62 2.57 20.17
C THR A 614 11.03 1.21 19.77
N ALA A 615 9.79 1.21 19.28
CA ALA A 615 9.07 0.01 18.88
C ALA A 615 9.31 -0.38 17.41
N ASP A 616 9.14 -1.65 17.06
CA ASP A 616 9.34 -2.13 15.69
C ASP A 616 8.18 -1.76 14.75
N SER A 617 8.47 -0.95 13.74
CA SER A 617 7.51 -0.45 12.76
C SER A 617 7.39 -1.32 11.51
N THR A 618 8.18 -2.40 11.35
CA THR A 618 8.17 -3.25 10.14
C THR A 618 6.75 -3.69 9.76
N SER A 619 5.96 -4.22 10.71
CA SER A 619 4.63 -4.75 10.41
C SER A 619 3.64 -3.63 10.02
N SER A 620 3.68 -2.49 10.71
CA SER A 620 2.81 -1.33 10.49
C SER A 620 3.07 -0.67 9.14
N ILE A 621 4.34 -0.54 8.75
CA ILE A 621 4.73 -0.02 7.43
C ILE A 621 4.31 -1.02 6.32
N GLN A 622 4.52 -2.33 6.52
CA GLN A 622 4.14 -3.34 5.52
C GLN A 622 2.62 -3.45 5.32
N ARG A 623 1.80 -3.29 6.37
CA ARG A 623 0.32 -3.21 6.22
C ARG A 623 -0.08 -2.03 5.33
N ALA A 624 0.46 -0.84 5.57
CA ALA A 624 0.16 0.34 4.73
C ALA A 624 0.57 0.15 3.26
N ILE A 625 1.66 -0.58 2.99
CA ILE A 625 2.09 -0.95 1.62
C ILE A 625 1.14 -1.98 1.00
N ASN A 626 0.68 -2.98 1.76
CA ASN A 626 -0.30 -3.96 1.29
C ASN A 626 -1.64 -3.29 0.92
N ASP A 627 -2.08 -2.30 1.69
CA ASP A 627 -3.36 -1.62 1.47
C ASP A 627 -3.30 -0.69 0.25
N CYS A 628 -2.20 0.07 0.13
CA CYS A 628 -1.84 0.78 -1.10
C CYS A 628 -1.88 -0.14 -2.33
N TYR A 629 -1.29 -1.32 -2.23
CA TYR A 629 -1.22 -2.27 -3.35
C TYR A 629 -2.59 -2.85 -3.71
N ASN A 630 -3.38 -3.23 -2.70
CA ASN A 630 -4.69 -3.82 -2.87
C ASN A 630 -5.67 -2.84 -3.54
N ASP A 631 -5.66 -1.57 -3.15
CA ASP A 631 -6.44 -0.51 -3.80
C ASP A 631 -5.82 -0.05 -5.15
N GLY A 632 -4.76 -0.73 -5.62
CA GLY A 632 -4.20 -0.59 -6.96
C GLY A 632 -2.98 0.32 -7.10
N GLY A 633 -2.51 0.96 -6.03
CA GLY A 633 -1.34 1.85 -6.01
C GLY A 633 -1.58 3.16 -5.24
N GLY A 634 -0.53 3.97 -5.12
CA GLY A 634 -0.58 5.25 -4.38
C GLY A 634 0.68 5.57 -3.59
N THR A 635 0.58 6.52 -2.66
CA THR A 635 1.66 6.98 -1.78
C THR A 635 1.41 6.58 -0.33
N VAL A 636 2.32 5.78 0.23
CA VAL A 636 2.41 5.46 1.66
C VAL A 636 3.38 6.43 2.31
N TRP A 637 2.89 7.24 3.25
CA TRP A 637 3.63 8.33 3.88
C TRP A 637 4.23 7.96 5.23
N LEU A 638 5.47 8.39 5.45
CA LEU A 638 6.20 8.32 6.71
C LEU A 638 6.57 9.75 7.15
N PRO A 639 5.89 10.34 8.15
CA PRO A 639 6.28 11.62 8.74
C PRO A 639 7.75 11.65 9.21
N ALA A 640 8.35 12.83 9.34
CA ALA A 640 9.71 12.95 9.88
C ALA A 640 9.80 12.37 11.30
N GLY A 641 10.81 11.53 11.53
CA GLY A 641 10.94 10.71 12.73
C GLY A 641 11.95 9.57 12.50
N THR A 642 12.21 8.77 13.53
CA THR A 642 13.02 7.55 13.42
C THR A 642 12.07 6.35 13.48
N TYR A 643 12.16 5.42 12.52
CA TYR A 643 11.40 4.19 12.51
C TYR A 643 12.36 3.01 12.62
N ARG A 644 12.24 2.23 13.69
CA ARG A 644 12.95 0.95 13.84
C ARG A 644 12.30 -0.08 12.94
N ILE A 645 13.10 -0.83 12.18
CA ILE A 645 12.66 -1.98 11.37
C ILE A 645 13.60 -3.16 11.57
N SER A 646 13.08 -4.37 11.79
CA SER A 646 13.87 -5.60 12.00
C SER A 646 13.95 -6.55 10.80
N ALA A 647 13.08 -6.38 9.80
CA ALA A 647 13.06 -7.17 8.57
C ALA A 647 12.83 -6.31 7.32
N SER A 648 13.02 -6.92 6.15
CA SER A 648 12.83 -6.30 4.83
C SER A 648 11.40 -5.83 4.61
N LEU A 649 11.25 -4.68 3.93
CA LEU A 649 9.97 -4.15 3.45
C LEU A 649 9.80 -4.44 1.96
N GLU A 650 8.67 -5.05 1.61
CA GLU A 650 8.29 -5.43 0.26
C GLU A 650 7.39 -4.35 -0.37
N VAL A 651 8.00 -3.41 -1.10
CA VAL A 651 7.37 -2.27 -1.77
C VAL A 651 6.75 -2.73 -3.09
N LYS A 652 5.52 -3.24 -2.99
CA LYS A 652 4.76 -3.84 -4.10
C LYS A 652 4.42 -2.85 -5.23
N SER A 653 4.07 -3.41 -6.39
CA SER A 653 3.89 -2.69 -7.65
C SER A 653 2.85 -1.56 -7.61
N ASN A 654 3.13 -0.45 -8.30
CA ASN A 654 2.37 0.82 -8.30
C ASN A 654 2.32 1.59 -6.95
N CYS A 655 3.04 1.17 -5.90
CA CYS A 655 3.13 1.89 -4.63
C CYS A 655 4.43 2.66 -4.45
N THR A 656 4.35 3.84 -3.83
CA THR A 656 5.53 4.61 -3.40
C THR A 656 5.58 4.71 -1.88
N VAL A 657 6.66 4.22 -1.26
CA VAL A 657 6.98 4.53 0.14
C VAL A 657 7.69 5.89 0.17
N ARG A 658 7.15 6.86 0.90
CA ARG A 658 7.60 8.25 0.85
C ARG A 658 7.79 8.89 2.23
N GLY A 659 8.94 9.51 2.44
CA GLY A 659 9.28 10.25 3.68
C GLY A 659 9.44 11.76 3.50
N ASP A 660 9.43 12.46 4.65
CA ASP A 660 9.76 13.88 4.79
C ASP A 660 11.28 14.05 4.89
N TRP A 661 11.94 14.27 3.76
CA TRP A 661 13.40 14.17 3.63
C TRP A 661 14.13 15.50 3.74
N ARG A 662 15.20 15.53 4.55
CA ARG A 662 16.21 16.58 4.49
C ARG A 662 17.36 16.16 3.57
N ASP A 663 17.63 16.94 2.53
CA ASP A 663 18.88 16.80 1.77
C ASP A 663 20.10 17.06 2.69
N PRO A 664 21.03 16.11 2.85
CA PRO A 664 22.17 16.26 3.75
C PRO A 664 23.20 17.28 3.26
N ASP A 665 23.20 17.66 1.97
CA ASP A 665 24.03 18.76 1.45
C ASP A 665 23.42 20.15 1.73
N ALA A 666 22.12 20.24 2.08
CA ALA A 666 21.46 21.48 2.46
C ALA A 666 21.76 21.87 3.93
N SER A 667 21.72 23.16 4.26
CA SER A 667 21.93 23.62 5.63
C SER A 667 20.78 23.22 6.57
N GLY A 668 21.11 22.73 7.77
CA GLY A 668 20.11 22.31 8.77
C GLY A 668 20.65 21.27 9.75
N THR A 669 19.75 20.67 10.51
CA THR A 669 20.00 19.54 11.43
C THR A 669 18.91 18.48 11.27
N GLY A 670 19.15 17.28 11.82
CA GLY A 670 18.30 16.10 11.59
C GLY A 670 18.50 15.51 10.18
N TYR A 671 17.70 14.49 9.85
CA TYR A 671 17.80 13.75 8.58
C TYR A 671 16.43 13.44 7.94
N GLY A 672 15.36 14.06 8.43
CA GLY A 672 14.00 13.75 7.99
C GLY A 672 13.49 12.43 8.53
N THR A 673 12.75 11.69 7.70
CA THR A 673 12.38 10.29 7.93
C THR A 673 13.63 9.41 7.93
N VAL A 674 13.98 8.88 9.10
CA VAL A 674 15.11 7.98 9.34
C VAL A 674 14.61 6.56 9.54
N ILE A 675 15.20 5.61 8.83
CA ILE A 675 14.99 4.18 8.98
C ILE A 675 16.17 3.59 9.76
N ALA A 676 15.92 3.12 10.98
CA ALA A 676 16.90 2.45 11.82
C ALA A 676 16.79 0.93 11.59
N ALA A 677 17.70 0.40 10.77
CA ALA A 677 17.72 -0.99 10.34
C ALA A 677 18.37 -1.89 11.40
N TYR A 678 17.54 -2.51 12.24
CA TYR A 678 17.92 -3.52 13.24
C TYR A 678 17.89 -4.95 12.68
N VAL A 679 18.12 -5.10 11.37
CA VAL A 679 18.21 -6.39 10.69
C VAL A 679 19.44 -7.21 11.13
N PRO A 680 19.40 -8.55 11.08
CA PRO A 680 20.58 -9.38 11.21
C PRO A 680 21.65 -9.07 10.16
N SER A 681 22.92 -9.22 10.52
CA SER A 681 24.03 -9.16 9.55
C SER A 681 24.02 -10.39 8.65
N SER A 682 24.31 -10.21 7.36
CA SER A 682 24.36 -11.32 6.40
C SER A 682 25.37 -11.06 5.28
N ALA A 683 26.08 -12.13 4.88
CA ALA A 683 26.91 -12.11 3.68
C ALA A 683 26.08 -12.08 2.38
N SER A 684 24.82 -12.54 2.44
CA SER A 684 23.89 -12.58 1.30
C SER A 684 23.72 -11.21 0.64
N LEU A 685 23.38 -11.21 -0.64
CA LEU A 685 23.04 -10.00 -1.39
C LEU A 685 21.57 -9.59 -1.19
N THR A 686 20.69 -10.58 -1.00
CA THR A 686 19.23 -10.44 -0.94
C THR A 686 18.64 -11.27 0.22
N PRO A 687 17.40 -10.99 0.68
CA PRO A 687 16.60 -9.81 0.36
C PRO A 687 17.27 -8.52 0.84
N GLY A 688 17.11 -7.44 0.09
CA GLY A 688 17.50 -6.09 0.51
C GLY A 688 16.56 -5.55 1.58
N LEU A 689 16.95 -4.45 2.23
CA LEU A 689 16.14 -3.82 3.28
C LEU A 689 14.81 -3.27 2.74
N PHE A 690 14.84 -2.66 1.55
CA PHE A 690 13.67 -2.34 0.74
C PHE A 690 13.74 -3.10 -0.58
N ARG A 691 12.69 -3.87 -0.89
CA ARG A 691 12.54 -4.61 -2.15
C ARG A 691 11.49 -3.90 -3.00
N ILE A 692 11.82 -3.49 -4.22
CA ILE A 692 11.02 -2.55 -5.01
C ILE A 692 10.45 -3.24 -6.25
N GLY A 693 9.11 -3.21 -6.38
CA GLY A 693 8.37 -3.81 -7.49
C GLY A 693 8.17 -2.89 -8.70
N GLY A 694 7.35 -3.35 -9.65
CA GLY A 694 7.14 -2.69 -10.94
C GLY A 694 6.23 -1.46 -10.83
N SER A 695 6.62 -0.36 -11.48
CA SER A 695 5.98 0.95 -11.28
C SER A 695 5.97 1.44 -9.82
N ALA A 696 6.87 0.90 -8.97
CA ALA A 696 6.96 1.22 -7.55
C ALA A 696 8.25 2.00 -7.22
N GLY A 697 8.35 2.49 -5.99
CA GLY A 697 9.57 3.19 -5.57
C GLY A 697 9.66 3.59 -4.12
N VAL A 698 10.86 4.06 -3.77
CA VAL A 698 11.19 4.61 -2.45
C VAL A 698 11.70 6.03 -2.61
N VAL A 699 11.05 6.97 -1.92
CA VAL A 699 11.31 8.40 -2.05
C VAL A 699 11.54 9.04 -0.69
N GLY A 700 12.64 9.77 -0.49
CA GLY A 700 12.77 10.64 0.67
C GLY A 700 13.06 9.92 2.01
N LEU A 701 13.87 8.86 2.00
CA LEU A 701 14.28 8.14 3.22
C LEU A 701 15.77 8.31 3.50
N THR A 702 16.12 8.57 4.76
CA THR A 702 17.46 8.34 5.28
C THR A 702 17.52 6.95 5.91
N VAL A 703 18.55 6.15 5.63
CA VAL A 703 18.73 4.81 6.23
C VAL A 703 20.02 4.75 7.05
N TYR A 704 19.92 4.13 8.22
CA TYR A 704 20.99 3.94 9.19
C TYR A 704 20.97 2.52 9.76
N TYR A 705 22.13 1.89 9.84
CA TYR A 705 22.34 0.58 10.46
C TYR A 705 23.04 0.78 11.83
N PRO A 706 22.33 0.69 12.97
CA PRO A 706 22.90 1.01 14.29
C PRO A 706 24.04 0.07 14.71
N ASN A 707 23.99 -1.19 14.25
CA ASN A 707 24.95 -2.24 14.56
C ASN A 707 26.18 -2.27 13.63
N GLN A 708 26.33 -1.29 12.73
CA GLN A 708 27.46 -1.19 11.81
C GLN A 708 28.73 -0.66 12.50
N ASN A 709 29.90 -1.20 12.15
CA ASN A 709 31.19 -0.88 12.77
C ASN A 709 32.20 -0.35 11.75
N ALA A 710 32.57 0.92 11.84
CA ALA A 710 33.50 1.55 10.89
C ALA A 710 34.91 0.94 10.86
N SER A 711 35.37 0.38 11.98
CA SER A 711 36.73 -0.20 12.12
C SER A 711 36.80 -1.65 11.65
N SER A 712 35.66 -2.33 11.58
CA SER A 712 35.54 -3.70 11.07
C SER A 712 34.12 -3.89 10.50
N PRO A 713 33.84 -3.39 9.28
CA PRO A 713 32.50 -3.36 8.71
C PRO A 713 31.79 -4.72 8.66
N VAL A 714 30.56 -4.68 9.16
CA VAL A 714 29.60 -5.78 9.22
C VAL A 714 28.87 -5.88 7.89
N ALA A 715 28.81 -7.09 7.33
CA ALA A 715 28.13 -7.34 6.08
C ALA A 715 26.60 -7.28 6.23
N TYR A 716 25.96 -6.60 5.29
CA TYR A 716 24.52 -6.56 5.13
C TYR A 716 24.14 -6.76 3.64
N PRO A 717 22.93 -7.23 3.34
CA PRO A 717 22.32 -7.13 2.01
C PRO A 717 22.26 -5.69 1.49
N TYR A 718 21.78 -5.50 0.26
CA TYR A 718 21.57 -4.17 -0.30
C TYR A 718 20.51 -3.38 0.50
N THR A 719 20.69 -2.06 0.57
CA THR A 719 19.74 -1.17 1.26
C THR A 719 18.46 -1.02 0.44
N PHE A 720 18.60 -0.92 -0.88
CA PHE A 720 17.50 -0.91 -1.84
C PHE A 720 17.79 -1.95 -2.93
N GLU A 721 16.88 -2.90 -3.12
CA GLU A 721 16.94 -3.99 -4.10
C GLU A 721 15.81 -3.80 -5.12
N VAL A 722 16.15 -3.71 -6.41
CA VAL A 722 15.19 -3.90 -7.52
C VAL A 722 15.39 -5.33 -8.05
N PRO A 723 14.64 -6.34 -7.57
CA PRO A 723 14.83 -7.72 -8.01
C PRO A 723 14.32 -8.01 -9.43
N GLY A 724 13.58 -7.07 -10.04
CA GLY A 724 12.88 -7.33 -11.30
C GLY A 724 11.98 -8.56 -11.19
N ARG A 725 11.92 -9.33 -12.28
CA ARG A 725 11.13 -10.57 -12.38
C ARG A 725 11.46 -11.64 -11.32
N ALA A 726 12.65 -11.59 -10.68
CA ALA A 726 13.12 -12.65 -9.77
C ALA A 726 12.33 -12.79 -8.45
N TRP A 727 11.47 -11.82 -8.08
CA TRP A 727 10.72 -11.83 -6.81
C TRP A 727 9.26 -12.29 -6.95
N ILE A 728 8.46 -11.69 -7.85
CA ILE A 728 7.07 -12.12 -8.14
C ILE A 728 6.73 -12.08 -9.66
N GLY A 729 7.71 -12.31 -10.53
CA GLY A 729 7.49 -12.40 -11.98
C GLY A 729 7.17 -11.06 -12.64
N GLU A 730 6.33 -11.10 -13.69
CA GLU A 730 6.06 -9.96 -14.58
C GLU A 730 5.52 -8.70 -13.88
N GLU A 731 4.84 -8.86 -12.74
CA GLU A 731 4.35 -7.74 -11.94
C GLU A 731 5.48 -6.82 -11.44
N ASN A 732 6.69 -7.36 -11.25
CA ASN A 732 7.89 -6.62 -10.86
C ASN A 732 8.77 -6.19 -12.03
N TYR A 733 8.43 -6.54 -13.27
CA TYR A 733 9.31 -6.29 -14.40
C TYR A 733 9.48 -4.79 -14.66
N MET A 734 8.41 -3.99 -14.49
CA MET A 734 8.29 -2.62 -14.98
C MET A 734 9.11 -1.57 -14.18
N ALA A 735 9.15 -0.34 -14.69
CA ALA A 735 9.96 0.78 -14.18
C ALA A 735 10.02 0.94 -12.63
N SER A 736 11.21 1.07 -12.06
CA SER A 736 11.45 1.19 -10.61
C SER A 736 12.19 2.48 -10.23
N THR A 737 11.74 3.19 -9.20
CA THR A 737 12.33 4.49 -8.79
C THR A 737 12.93 4.47 -7.38
N ILE A 738 14.17 4.97 -7.24
CA ILE A 738 14.82 5.27 -5.94
C ILE A 738 15.24 6.74 -5.97
N LYS A 739 14.61 7.58 -5.14
CA LYS A 739 14.76 9.05 -5.24
C LYS A 739 14.96 9.75 -3.89
N ASN A 740 15.84 10.74 -3.84
CA ASN A 740 16.05 11.60 -2.65
C ASN A 740 16.34 10.75 -1.39
N VAL A 741 17.26 9.78 -1.48
CA VAL A 741 17.60 8.89 -0.35
C VAL A 741 19.01 9.16 0.18
N THR A 742 19.21 8.93 1.47
CA THR A 742 20.51 9.08 2.15
C THR A 742 20.92 7.82 2.87
N MET A 743 22.01 7.20 2.44
CA MET A 743 22.58 5.99 3.07
C MET A 743 23.68 6.40 4.05
N LEU A 744 23.40 6.42 5.35
CA LEU A 744 24.37 6.93 6.32
C LEU A 744 25.56 6.00 6.53
N ASN A 745 25.38 4.68 6.49
CA ASN A 745 26.44 3.71 6.75
C ASN A 745 26.19 2.32 6.16
N SER A 746 25.47 2.25 5.03
CA SER A 746 25.14 1.00 4.35
C SER A 746 26.40 0.20 4.01
N TYR A 747 26.37 -1.13 4.18
CA TYR A 747 27.44 -1.98 3.66
C TYR A 747 27.38 -2.05 2.13
N ARG A 748 26.18 -2.33 1.61
CA ARG A 748 25.81 -2.33 0.20
C ARG A 748 24.63 -1.38 -0.03
N GLY A 749 24.72 -0.53 -1.04
CA GLY A 749 23.80 0.60 -1.23
C GLY A 749 22.54 0.23 -2.02
N ILE A 750 22.58 0.44 -3.33
CA ILE A 750 21.47 0.18 -4.26
C ILE A 750 21.86 -0.96 -5.22
N SER A 751 20.91 -1.82 -5.58
CA SER A 751 21.09 -2.82 -6.63
C SER A 751 19.88 -3.02 -7.54
N ALA A 752 20.14 -3.58 -8.73
CA ALA A 752 19.11 -4.02 -9.67
C ALA A 752 19.52 -5.35 -10.36
N SER A 753 18.64 -6.36 -10.31
CA SER A 753 18.81 -7.72 -10.89
C SER A 753 20.11 -8.45 -10.47
N ILE A 754 20.23 -8.79 -9.18
CA ILE A 754 21.45 -9.36 -8.56
C ILE A 754 21.19 -10.54 -7.60
N THR A 755 20.13 -11.31 -7.84
CA THR A 755 19.74 -12.43 -6.98
C THR A 755 20.82 -13.56 -6.98
N PRO A 756 20.90 -14.43 -5.96
CA PRO A 756 22.01 -15.41 -5.89
C PRO A 756 22.08 -16.47 -6.99
N SER A 757 20.98 -16.69 -7.74
CA SER A 757 20.97 -17.48 -8.97
C SER A 757 21.81 -16.86 -10.11
N ASP A 758 22.02 -15.55 -10.04
CA ASP A 758 22.29 -14.72 -11.21
C ASP A 758 23.80 -14.69 -11.56
N HIS A 759 24.63 -15.30 -10.70
CA HIS A 759 26.07 -15.54 -10.91
C HIS A 759 26.39 -16.88 -11.61
N ALA A 760 25.41 -17.74 -11.88
CA ALA A 760 25.62 -19.03 -12.55
C ALA A 760 25.77 -18.84 -14.07
N SER A 761 27.00 -18.88 -14.58
CA SER A 761 27.36 -18.59 -15.98
C SER A 761 26.93 -19.65 -17.02
N ASN A 762 25.94 -20.48 -16.69
CA ASN A 762 25.60 -21.69 -17.42
C ASN A 762 24.09 -22.05 -17.42
N ASP A 763 23.20 -21.17 -16.95
CA ASP A 763 21.75 -21.35 -17.10
C ASP A 763 21.15 -20.35 -18.11
N ALA A 764 20.82 -20.85 -19.31
CA ALA A 764 20.20 -20.05 -20.37
C ALA A 764 18.70 -19.76 -20.14
N THR A 765 18.07 -20.32 -19.10
CA THR A 765 16.68 -20.04 -18.71
C THR A 765 16.57 -18.93 -17.67
N ALA A 766 17.65 -18.64 -16.93
CA ALA A 766 17.73 -17.56 -15.94
C ALA A 766 17.70 -16.15 -16.56
N ALA A 767 18.36 -15.96 -17.72
CA ALA A 767 18.66 -14.63 -18.27
C ALA A 767 17.44 -13.72 -18.55
N GLY A 768 16.25 -14.30 -18.75
CA GLY A 768 14.99 -13.57 -18.97
C GLY A 768 14.03 -13.55 -17.77
N SER A 769 14.33 -14.27 -16.69
CA SER A 769 13.47 -14.39 -15.49
C SER A 769 13.93 -13.49 -14.32
N GLN A 770 15.05 -12.78 -14.48
CA GLN A 770 15.65 -11.89 -13.47
C GLN A 770 15.73 -10.42 -13.91
N THR A 771 15.48 -10.16 -15.20
CA THR A 771 15.50 -8.84 -15.84
C THR A 771 14.57 -7.84 -15.15
N HIS A 772 15.00 -6.58 -15.08
CA HIS A 772 14.13 -5.44 -14.81
C HIS A 772 14.03 -4.55 -16.06
N GLU A 773 12.99 -3.75 -16.18
CA GLU A 773 12.73 -3.00 -17.40
C GLU A 773 13.45 -1.66 -17.41
N THR A 774 13.14 -0.74 -16.49
CA THR A 774 13.77 0.58 -16.39
C THR A 774 14.09 0.90 -14.93
N THR A 775 15.27 1.46 -14.63
CA THR A 775 15.58 2.01 -13.30
C THR A 775 15.80 3.52 -13.34
N SER A 776 15.32 4.20 -12.29
CA SER A 776 15.40 5.65 -12.12
C SER A 776 16.01 5.98 -10.76
N ILE A 777 17.31 6.27 -10.73
CA ILE A 777 18.08 6.48 -9.49
C ILE A 777 18.46 7.96 -9.37
N ILE A 778 17.80 8.69 -8.49
CA ILE A 778 17.77 10.17 -8.51
C ILE A 778 18.17 10.75 -7.15
N ASN A 779 19.20 11.62 -7.13
CA ASN A 779 19.63 12.39 -5.96
C ASN A 779 19.97 11.53 -4.72
N VAL A 780 20.77 10.49 -4.94
CA VAL A 780 21.22 9.56 -3.88
C VAL A 780 22.48 10.08 -3.20
N LYS A 781 22.48 10.17 -1.86
CA LYS A 781 23.66 10.56 -1.05
C LYS A 781 24.08 9.41 -0.15
N GLY A 782 25.36 9.29 0.21
CA GLY A 782 25.72 8.40 1.31
C GLY A 782 27.18 8.01 1.49
N THR A 783 27.44 7.35 2.60
CA THR A 783 28.66 6.60 2.92
C THR A 783 28.34 5.12 2.77
N VAL A 784 28.98 4.43 1.82
CA VAL A 784 28.71 3.02 1.54
C VAL A 784 30.02 2.23 1.59
N LEU A 785 30.06 1.17 2.40
CA LEU A 785 31.32 0.60 2.86
C LEU A 785 31.92 -0.44 1.91
N GLN A 786 31.12 -1.09 1.07
CA GLN A 786 31.56 -2.16 0.17
C GLN A 786 31.18 -1.92 -1.30
N THR A 787 29.89 -1.77 -1.59
CA THR A 787 29.40 -1.54 -2.97
C THR A 787 28.32 -0.47 -2.99
N GLY A 788 28.55 0.65 -3.69
CA GLY A 788 27.62 1.77 -3.75
C GLY A 788 26.35 1.48 -4.56
N LEU A 789 26.48 1.39 -5.88
CA LEU A 789 25.45 0.88 -6.79
C LEU A 789 25.97 -0.39 -7.49
N GLU A 790 25.12 -1.39 -7.66
CA GLU A 790 25.39 -2.60 -8.47
C GLU A 790 24.19 -2.93 -9.36
N LEU A 791 24.26 -2.55 -10.64
CA LEU A 791 23.13 -2.60 -11.57
C LEU A 791 23.41 -3.56 -12.73
N TYR A 792 22.42 -4.41 -13.05
CA TYR A 792 22.47 -5.42 -14.10
C TYR A 792 21.12 -5.58 -14.82
N ASN A 793 21.16 -6.19 -16.01
CA ASN A 793 20.05 -6.78 -16.76
C ASN A 793 18.81 -5.85 -16.84
N GLY A 794 19.04 -4.61 -17.29
CA GLY A 794 17.99 -3.67 -17.70
C GLY A 794 17.54 -3.97 -19.13
N ALA A 795 16.23 -3.98 -19.41
CA ALA A 795 15.68 -4.23 -20.75
C ALA A 795 15.30 -2.97 -21.53
N GLU A 796 15.21 -1.83 -20.86
CA GLU A 796 14.97 -0.50 -21.41
C GLU A 796 15.92 0.50 -20.73
N VAL A 797 16.17 1.63 -21.38
CA VAL A 797 17.19 2.59 -20.95
C VAL A 797 16.89 3.20 -19.58
N GLY A 798 17.69 2.82 -18.58
CA GLY A 798 17.68 3.42 -17.25
C GLY A 798 18.43 4.75 -17.19
N TYR A 799 18.22 5.49 -16.10
CA TYR A 799 18.94 6.73 -15.83
C TYR A 799 19.29 6.91 -14.35
N THR A 800 20.52 7.36 -14.11
CA THR A 800 21.07 7.61 -12.78
C THR A 800 21.65 9.02 -12.69
N GLN A 801 21.14 9.85 -11.77
CA GLN A 801 21.56 11.25 -11.67
C GLN A 801 21.69 11.80 -10.26
N TRP A 802 22.59 12.77 -10.11
CA TRP A 802 22.87 13.52 -8.87
C TRP A 802 23.33 12.65 -7.68
N VAL A 803 23.91 11.48 -7.98
CA VAL A 803 24.43 10.52 -7.00
C VAL A 803 25.77 11.00 -6.43
N LYS A 804 25.95 10.97 -5.11
CA LYS A 804 27.18 11.41 -4.43
C LYS A 804 27.54 10.48 -3.27
N LEU A 805 28.57 9.68 -3.47
CA LEU A 805 29.10 8.73 -2.49
C LEU A 805 30.38 9.28 -1.84
N ASP A 806 30.28 9.66 -0.57
CA ASP A 806 31.35 10.30 0.20
C ASP A 806 31.28 9.84 1.68
N ASN A 807 32.43 9.47 2.25
CA ASN A 807 32.54 8.97 3.63
C ASN A 807 32.24 10.02 4.72
N GLY A 808 32.02 11.27 4.33
CA GLY A 808 31.66 12.38 5.20
C GLY A 808 30.20 12.36 5.60
N TYR A 809 29.32 11.67 4.87
CA TYR A 809 27.91 11.55 5.28
C TYR A 809 27.75 10.82 6.61
N TRP A 810 28.51 9.74 6.86
CA TRP A 810 28.57 9.13 8.20
C TRP A 810 29.40 9.97 9.17
N ALA A 811 30.63 10.35 8.78
CA ALA A 811 31.58 10.98 9.70
C ALA A 811 31.11 12.33 10.26
N ASN A 812 30.21 13.03 9.56
CA ASN A 812 29.61 14.28 10.00
C ASN A 812 28.18 14.13 10.57
N ALA A 813 27.61 12.91 10.65
CA ALA A 813 26.24 12.69 11.12
C ALA A 813 26.05 12.99 12.62
N GLY A 814 27.13 12.99 13.39
CA GLY A 814 27.12 13.23 14.84
C GLY A 814 26.91 11.97 15.68
N SER A 815 26.95 12.15 17.01
CA SER A 815 26.97 11.04 17.98
C SER A 815 25.72 10.16 17.95
N ALA A 816 24.55 10.70 17.60
CA ALA A 816 23.30 9.95 17.48
C ALA A 816 23.34 8.82 16.44
N TYR A 817 24.28 8.88 15.49
CA TYR A 817 24.46 7.89 14.43
C TYR A 817 25.81 7.14 14.55
N ASN A 818 26.43 7.15 15.73
CA ASN A 818 27.75 6.54 15.99
C ASN A 818 28.83 7.00 14.97
N ALA A 819 28.81 8.29 14.60
CA ALA A 819 29.68 8.86 13.57
C ALA A 819 31.19 8.61 13.85
N PRO A 820 31.92 7.92 12.94
CA PRO A 820 33.33 7.59 13.12
C PRO A 820 34.26 8.68 12.58
N LEU A 821 35.56 8.55 12.83
CA LEU A 821 36.58 9.37 12.16
C LEU A 821 36.60 9.06 10.65
N ARG A 822 36.45 10.09 9.82
CA ARG A 822 36.52 10.04 8.34
C ARG A 822 37.70 9.22 7.80
N SER A 823 38.86 9.32 8.45
CA SER A 823 40.08 8.59 8.07
C SER A 823 39.97 7.07 8.23
N VAL A 824 39.13 6.54 9.13
CA VAL A 824 38.91 5.10 9.28
C VAL A 824 38.10 4.59 8.09
N LEU A 825 37.04 5.31 7.72
CA LEU A 825 36.20 5.01 6.56
C LEU A 825 36.99 5.09 5.25
N ASP A 826 37.74 6.17 5.04
CA ASP A 826 38.59 6.35 3.86
C ASP A 826 39.65 5.25 3.72
N THR A 827 40.20 4.77 4.84
CA THR A 827 41.12 3.63 4.86
C THR A 827 40.43 2.35 4.40
N TRP A 828 39.22 2.08 4.90
CA TRP A 828 38.45 0.90 4.54
C TRP A 828 37.98 0.92 3.07
N THR A 829 37.36 2.01 2.61
CA THR A 829 36.80 2.09 1.25
C THR A 829 37.89 2.10 0.19
N ARG A 830 39.08 2.66 0.47
CA ARG A 830 40.26 2.53 -0.42
C ARG A 830 40.81 1.11 -0.48
N ALA A 831 40.74 0.33 0.60
CA ALA A 831 41.21 -1.05 0.59
C ALA A 831 40.21 -2.02 -0.07
N ASN A 832 38.89 -1.78 0.10
CA ASN A 832 37.85 -2.80 -0.16
C ASN A 832 36.72 -2.35 -1.09
N GLY A 833 36.37 -1.07 -1.12
CA GLY A 833 35.10 -0.59 -1.67
C GLY A 833 35.11 -0.28 -3.17
N THR A 834 34.02 -0.60 -3.87
CA THR A 834 33.75 -0.16 -5.25
C THR A 834 32.52 0.75 -5.27
N ALA A 835 32.62 1.95 -5.85
CA ALA A 835 31.51 2.90 -5.79
C ALA A 835 30.36 2.51 -6.72
N PHE A 836 30.67 2.11 -7.96
CA PHE A 836 29.68 1.76 -8.98
C PHE A 836 30.12 0.49 -9.72
N ILE A 837 29.24 -0.51 -9.79
CA ILE A 837 29.39 -1.71 -10.61
C ILE A 837 28.23 -1.73 -11.62
N PHE A 838 28.56 -1.85 -12.90
CA PHE A 838 27.55 -1.97 -13.96
C PHE A 838 27.91 -3.16 -14.88
N GLY A 839 26.96 -4.07 -15.05
CA GLY A 839 26.96 -5.07 -16.12
C GLY A 839 25.67 -4.95 -16.92
N ASP A 840 25.62 -5.40 -18.18
CA ASP A 840 24.34 -5.68 -18.85
C ASP A 840 23.32 -4.50 -18.81
N LEU A 841 23.84 -3.30 -19.06
CA LEU A 841 23.12 -2.03 -19.20
C LEU A 841 23.23 -1.55 -20.66
N GLU A 842 22.14 -1.02 -21.21
CA GLU A 842 21.98 -0.80 -22.65
C GLU A 842 21.52 0.64 -22.92
N PHE A 843 22.43 1.46 -23.46
CA PHE A 843 22.31 2.92 -23.58
C PHE A 843 22.13 3.69 -22.26
N ASP A 844 22.16 3.05 -21.08
CA ASP A 844 21.92 3.69 -19.77
C ASP A 844 22.65 5.02 -19.55
N GLN A 845 21.95 5.97 -18.95
CA GLN A 845 22.33 7.38 -19.01
C GLN A 845 22.64 7.96 -17.62
N MET A 846 23.85 8.49 -17.47
CA MET A 846 24.45 8.85 -16.17
C MET A 846 24.81 10.34 -16.13
N PHE A 847 24.31 11.07 -15.13
CA PHE A 847 24.55 12.51 -15.01
C PHE A 847 24.92 12.96 -13.60
N GLN A 848 26.09 13.59 -13.45
CA GLN A 848 26.61 14.08 -12.16
C GLN A 848 26.69 12.99 -11.08
N ILE A 849 27.17 11.80 -11.44
CA ILE A 849 27.52 10.76 -10.47
C ILE A 849 28.91 11.02 -9.88
N THR A 850 29.04 10.96 -8.56
CA THR A 850 30.27 11.34 -7.83
C THR A 850 30.62 10.28 -6.80
N ALA A 851 31.90 9.91 -6.72
CA ALA A 851 32.43 9.02 -5.70
C ALA A 851 33.82 9.48 -5.24
N SER A 852 34.08 9.43 -3.93
CA SER A 852 35.38 9.80 -3.35
C SER A 852 35.98 8.68 -2.50
N ASN A 853 37.29 8.47 -2.58
CA ASN A 853 38.04 7.59 -1.67
C ASN A 853 37.64 6.09 -1.73
N TYR A 854 37.20 5.60 -2.88
CA TYR A 854 36.96 4.16 -3.12
C TYR A 854 38.18 3.48 -3.76
N LYS A 855 38.32 2.17 -3.61
CA LYS A 855 39.33 1.39 -4.33
C LYS A 855 39.12 1.52 -5.84
N THR A 856 37.90 1.22 -6.28
CA THR A 856 37.46 1.38 -7.67
C THR A 856 36.30 2.36 -7.74
N GLY A 857 36.37 3.33 -8.65
CA GLY A 857 35.28 4.26 -8.92
C GLY A 857 34.13 3.59 -9.67
N ILE A 858 34.27 3.44 -10.99
CA ILE A 858 33.37 2.66 -11.83
C ILE A 858 34.06 1.35 -12.22
N LYS A 859 33.34 0.24 -12.10
CA LYS A 859 33.72 -1.07 -12.64
C LYS A 859 32.70 -1.55 -13.66
N LEU A 860 33.12 -1.83 -14.89
CA LEU A 860 32.29 -2.51 -15.89
C LEU A 860 32.65 -3.99 -15.95
N VAL A 861 31.63 -4.83 -15.90
CA VAL A 861 31.71 -6.29 -15.78
C VAL A 861 30.75 -7.00 -16.75
N ALA A 862 30.92 -8.31 -16.93
CA ALA A 862 29.99 -9.11 -17.71
C ALA A 862 28.68 -9.34 -16.93
N GLY A 863 27.54 -9.30 -17.62
CA GLY A 863 26.25 -9.79 -17.13
C GLY A 863 25.68 -10.86 -18.07
N GLN A 864 24.35 -10.94 -18.20
CA GLN A 864 23.66 -12.12 -18.72
C GLN A 864 23.10 -11.97 -20.14
N ARG A 865 22.43 -10.85 -20.43
CA ARG A 865 21.65 -10.62 -21.66
C ARG A 865 22.48 -9.93 -22.74
N VAL A 866 23.08 -8.78 -22.43
CA VAL A 866 23.99 -8.01 -23.29
C VAL A 866 25.23 -7.54 -22.53
N THR A 867 26.03 -6.67 -23.15
CA THR A 867 27.27 -6.12 -22.58
C THR A 867 27.19 -4.59 -22.47
N PRO A 868 27.80 -3.95 -21.46
CA PRO A 868 27.52 -2.55 -21.14
C PRO A 868 27.77 -1.57 -22.29
N SER A 869 26.82 -0.65 -22.48
CA SER A 869 26.99 0.59 -23.26
C SER A 869 26.33 1.74 -22.50
N ILE A 870 27.10 2.77 -22.12
CA ILE A 870 26.70 3.76 -21.11
C ILE A 870 27.16 5.18 -21.50
N GLU A 871 26.26 6.15 -21.34
CA GLU A 871 26.54 7.58 -21.51
C GLU A 871 26.79 8.29 -20.18
N LEU A 872 28.00 8.83 -19.95
CA LEU A 872 28.33 9.53 -18.70
C LEU A 872 28.69 11.00 -18.92
N ALA A 873 28.01 11.88 -18.20
CA ALA A 873 28.31 13.31 -18.13
C ALA A 873 28.56 13.73 -16.67
N TRP A 874 29.67 14.45 -16.42
CA TRP A 874 30.12 14.85 -15.08
C TRP A 874 30.30 13.68 -14.09
N ALA A 875 30.87 12.56 -14.53
CA ALA A 875 31.29 11.49 -13.62
C ALA A 875 32.55 11.91 -12.85
N ASN A 876 32.44 12.10 -11.53
CA ASN A 876 33.52 12.61 -10.68
C ASN A 876 34.04 11.53 -9.73
N LEU A 877 35.07 10.83 -10.15
CA LEU A 877 35.70 9.71 -9.47
C LEU A 877 37.02 10.20 -8.86
N LEU A 878 36.96 10.53 -7.57
CA LEU A 878 37.95 11.35 -6.88
C LEU A 878 38.80 10.49 -5.92
N ASN A 879 40.13 10.64 -6.00
CA ASN A 879 41.09 9.96 -5.14
C ASN A 879 40.82 8.44 -5.00
N CYS A 880 40.59 7.76 -6.13
CA CYS A 880 40.46 6.30 -6.18
C CYS A 880 41.82 5.61 -6.32
N ASP A 881 41.89 4.27 -6.28
CA ASP A 881 43.06 3.54 -6.80
C ASP A 881 42.91 3.31 -8.30
N ILE A 882 41.76 2.80 -8.74
CA ILE A 882 41.35 2.79 -10.15
C ILE A 882 40.11 3.65 -10.29
N ALA A 883 40.14 4.73 -11.09
CA ALA A 883 38.94 5.54 -11.29
C ALA A 883 37.93 4.81 -12.19
N VAL A 884 38.35 4.33 -13.37
CA VAL A 884 37.50 3.50 -14.25
C VAL A 884 38.21 2.19 -14.57
N ASP A 885 37.55 1.06 -14.32
CA ASP A 885 38.03 -0.29 -14.60
C ASP A 885 37.05 -1.02 -15.51
N VAL A 886 37.50 -1.49 -16.67
CA VAL A 886 36.65 -2.09 -17.70
C VAL A 886 37.12 -3.52 -17.95
N GLU A 887 36.47 -4.50 -17.32
CA GLU A 887 36.71 -5.92 -17.54
C GLU A 887 35.92 -6.44 -18.75
N GLN A 888 34.72 -5.91 -19.01
CA GLN A 888 33.89 -6.24 -20.17
C GLN A 888 33.27 -4.98 -20.78
N LEU A 889 33.10 -4.99 -22.11
CA LEU A 889 32.42 -3.96 -22.91
C LEU A 889 31.93 -4.59 -24.24
N ASN A 890 31.19 -3.85 -25.07
CA ASN A 890 30.37 -4.39 -26.16
C ASN A 890 31.12 -4.77 -27.46
N PRO A 891 31.01 -6.03 -27.94
CA PRO A 891 31.45 -6.44 -29.28
C PRO A 891 30.80 -5.71 -30.45
N ASP A 892 29.50 -5.40 -30.33
CA ASP A 892 28.65 -4.96 -31.42
C ASP A 892 28.63 -3.41 -31.58
N GLY A 893 29.44 -2.70 -30.77
CA GLY A 893 30.10 -1.47 -31.20
C GLY A 893 29.81 -0.19 -30.40
N LEU A 894 28.80 -0.16 -29.53
CA LEU A 894 28.59 0.98 -28.62
C LEU A 894 29.47 0.84 -27.37
N GLY A 895 30.38 1.79 -27.19
CA GLY A 895 31.37 1.76 -26.13
C GLY A 895 30.94 2.49 -24.86
N LEU A 896 31.95 3.05 -24.18
CA LEU A 896 31.79 3.84 -22.95
C LEU A 896 32.14 5.29 -23.23
N SER A 897 31.29 6.24 -22.81
CA SER A 897 31.53 7.67 -23.03
C SER A 897 31.57 8.49 -21.75
N PHE A 898 32.56 9.37 -21.63
CA PHE A 898 32.68 10.36 -20.55
C PHE A 898 32.77 11.77 -21.11
N SER A 899 31.90 12.67 -20.68
CA SER A 899 32.03 14.11 -20.90
C SER A 899 32.16 14.86 -19.59
N ARG A 900 32.97 15.94 -19.57
CA ARG A 900 33.13 16.88 -18.43
C ARG A 900 33.36 16.23 -17.07
N SER A 901 34.04 15.09 -17.08
CA SER A 901 34.22 14.18 -15.96
C SER A 901 35.59 14.42 -15.28
N VAL A 902 35.75 13.91 -14.06
CA VAL A 902 37.02 13.96 -13.30
C VAL A 902 37.40 12.54 -12.91
N LEU A 903 38.45 11.99 -13.51
CA LEU A 903 38.86 10.60 -13.38
C LEU A 903 40.24 10.52 -12.70
N GLN A 904 40.25 10.41 -11.37
CA GLN A 904 41.45 10.41 -10.53
C GLN A 904 41.72 9.03 -9.91
N GLY A 905 42.74 8.33 -10.41
CA GLY A 905 43.18 7.03 -9.86
C GLY A 905 44.66 7.03 -9.49
N SER A 906 44.99 6.53 -8.30
CA SER A 906 46.36 6.44 -7.79
C SER A 906 47.21 5.39 -8.55
N VAL A 907 46.56 4.35 -9.05
CA VAL A 907 47.13 3.27 -9.88
C VAL A 907 46.76 3.48 -11.35
N TYR A 908 45.46 3.60 -11.65
CA TYR A 908 44.97 3.88 -13.01
C TYR A 908 43.81 4.89 -13.02
N SER A 909 43.91 5.91 -13.87
CA SER A 909 42.75 6.76 -14.18
C SER A 909 41.72 6.01 -15.00
N VAL A 910 42.15 5.25 -16.01
CA VAL A 910 41.32 4.33 -16.80
C VAL A 910 42.12 3.08 -17.13
N ARG A 911 41.56 1.90 -16.83
CA ARG A 911 42.06 0.59 -17.24
C ARG A 911 41.05 -0.10 -18.16
N ASN A 912 41.33 -0.17 -19.45
CA ASN A 912 40.56 -0.94 -20.42
C ASN A 912 41.18 -2.32 -20.62
N GLN A 913 40.50 -3.38 -20.20
CA GLN A 913 40.97 -4.76 -20.39
C GLN A 913 40.41 -5.38 -21.69
N THR A 914 39.61 -4.60 -22.45
CA THR A 914 38.93 -5.02 -23.68
C THR A 914 39.56 -4.40 -24.94
N SER A 915 39.11 -4.85 -26.11
CA SER A 915 39.41 -4.24 -27.41
C SER A 915 38.47 -3.09 -27.80
N TYR A 916 37.53 -2.69 -26.94
CA TYR A 916 36.41 -1.83 -27.32
C TYR A 916 36.61 -0.35 -26.93
N PRO A 917 36.01 0.59 -27.68
CA PRO A 917 36.29 2.01 -27.54
C PRO A 917 35.78 2.64 -26.24
N ILE A 918 36.63 3.47 -25.62
CA ILE A 918 36.26 4.40 -24.55
C ILE A 918 36.57 5.81 -25.04
N LYS A 919 35.57 6.71 -25.08
CA LYS A 919 35.78 8.13 -25.45
C LYS A 919 35.61 9.04 -24.25
N ILE A 920 36.54 9.98 -24.09
CA ILE A 920 36.64 10.91 -22.97
C ILE A 920 36.80 12.32 -23.55
N ALA A 921 35.87 13.22 -23.27
CA ALA A 921 35.80 14.57 -23.83
C ALA A 921 35.73 15.66 -22.75
N ASP A 922 36.49 16.74 -22.93
CA ASP A 922 36.52 17.93 -22.05
C ASP A 922 36.65 17.56 -20.55
N SER A 923 37.43 16.52 -20.23
CA SER A 923 37.46 15.86 -18.92
C SER A 923 38.86 15.87 -18.29
N THR A 924 38.92 15.95 -16.96
CA THR A 924 40.19 15.90 -16.20
C THR A 924 40.56 14.46 -15.91
N VAL A 925 41.66 13.97 -16.50
CA VAL A 925 42.19 12.61 -16.29
C VAL A 925 43.49 12.71 -15.48
N THR A 926 43.62 11.94 -14.40
CA THR A 926 44.80 12.00 -13.50
C THR A 926 45.13 10.62 -12.94
N GLY A 927 46.36 10.16 -13.20
CA GLY A 927 46.77 8.76 -13.02
C GLY A 927 47.02 8.09 -14.36
N ALA A 928 47.75 6.97 -14.36
CA ALA A 928 48.12 6.27 -15.60
C ALA A 928 46.89 5.73 -16.33
N THR A 929 46.89 5.73 -17.66
CA THR A 929 45.94 4.96 -18.46
C THR A 929 46.56 3.62 -18.86
N SER A 930 45.73 2.59 -19.03
CA SER A 930 46.16 1.24 -19.43
C SER A 930 45.12 0.60 -20.34
N GLY A 931 45.56 -0.20 -21.31
CA GLY A 931 44.70 -0.81 -22.31
C GLY A 931 44.74 -0.16 -23.69
N SER A 932 43.85 -0.61 -24.57
CA SER A 932 43.70 -0.14 -25.96
C SER A 932 42.44 0.73 -26.12
N ASN A 933 42.35 1.44 -27.25
CA ASN A 933 41.15 2.15 -27.72
C ASN A 933 40.52 3.17 -26.74
N ILE A 934 41.32 3.70 -25.80
CA ILE A 934 40.98 4.86 -24.97
C ILE A 934 41.31 6.13 -25.77
N THR A 935 40.30 6.97 -26.02
CA THR A 935 40.42 8.23 -26.77
C THR A 935 40.13 9.41 -25.84
N ILE A 936 41.11 10.28 -25.60
CA ILE A 936 40.95 11.50 -24.79
C ILE A 936 41.01 12.73 -25.70
N THR A 937 40.03 13.62 -25.58
CA THR A 937 39.89 14.83 -26.40
C THR A 937 39.45 16.02 -25.55
N ASN A 938 39.79 17.23 -25.99
CA ASN A 938 39.27 18.48 -25.42
C ASN A 938 38.72 19.36 -26.56
N PRO A 939 37.55 19.00 -27.14
CA PRO A 939 36.95 19.73 -28.25
C PRO A 939 36.48 21.16 -27.89
N GLY A 940 36.43 21.53 -26.61
CA GLY A 940 36.13 22.90 -26.18
C GLY A 940 34.65 23.24 -26.24
N SER A 941 33.81 22.42 -25.59
CA SER A 941 32.37 22.62 -25.54
C SER A 941 31.97 23.82 -24.63
N PRO A 942 31.08 24.73 -25.06
CA PRO A 942 30.79 25.99 -24.37
C PRO A 942 30.05 25.82 -23.02
N VAL A 943 30.21 26.82 -22.15
CA VAL A 943 29.65 26.84 -20.80
C VAL A 943 28.15 27.16 -20.83
N SER A 944 27.33 26.14 -20.99
CA SER A 944 25.84 26.19 -20.99
C SER A 944 25.34 24.75 -20.77
N ALA A 945 24.40 24.42 -19.89
CA ALA A 945 23.77 25.17 -18.81
C ALA A 945 23.77 24.32 -17.51
N SER A 946 23.40 24.90 -16.37
CA SER A 946 23.21 24.15 -15.13
C SER A 946 21.83 23.50 -15.09
N PHE A 947 21.75 22.21 -15.40
CA PHE A 947 20.56 21.40 -15.08
C PHE A 947 20.32 21.44 -13.58
N ASN A 948 19.22 22.08 -13.18
CA ASN A 948 18.93 22.37 -11.78
C ASN A 948 18.10 21.25 -11.17
N ALA A 949 18.69 20.51 -10.22
CA ALA A 949 18.01 19.43 -9.51
C ALA A 949 16.77 19.86 -8.71
N SER A 950 16.57 21.17 -8.49
CA SER A 950 15.45 21.74 -7.75
C SER A 950 14.44 22.44 -8.68
N ASN A 951 13.92 21.72 -9.66
CA ASN A 951 12.96 22.24 -10.64
C ASN A 951 11.51 22.23 -10.08
N THR A 952 11.27 23.05 -9.06
CA THR A 952 10.16 23.03 -8.09
C THR A 952 8.77 23.48 -8.62
N ARG A 953 8.45 23.25 -9.90
CA ARG A 953 7.13 23.61 -10.45
C ARG A 953 6.02 22.79 -9.77
N LYS A 954 5.15 23.49 -9.03
CA LYS A 954 3.98 22.96 -8.31
C LYS A 954 2.99 24.09 -8.01
N PRO A 955 1.71 23.82 -7.69
CA PRO A 955 0.76 24.87 -7.31
C PRO A 955 1.21 25.60 -6.04
N ALA A 956 1.08 26.93 -6.05
CA ALA A 956 1.32 27.75 -4.86
C ALA A 956 0.21 27.58 -3.79
N HIS A 957 -0.96 27.08 -4.19
CA HIS A 957 -2.12 26.88 -3.33
C HIS A 957 -2.32 25.38 -3.08
N ALA A 958 -1.82 24.89 -1.94
CA ALA A 958 -1.81 23.48 -1.57
C ALA A 958 -3.18 23.02 -0.97
N VAL A 959 -4.24 23.09 -1.78
CA VAL A 959 -5.58 22.57 -1.44
C VAL A 959 -5.89 21.34 -2.28
N LEU A 960 -6.46 20.31 -1.64
CA LEU A 960 -6.78 19.03 -2.27
C LEU A 960 -8.24 19.01 -2.76
N TYR A 961 -8.41 18.58 -4.02
CA TYR A 961 -9.69 18.35 -4.67
C TYR A 961 -9.71 16.91 -5.19
N ASP A 962 -9.96 15.94 -4.30
CA ASP A 962 -10.19 14.55 -4.69
C ASP A 962 -11.47 14.49 -5.54
N ALA A 963 -11.31 14.20 -6.84
CA ALA A 963 -12.43 14.22 -7.77
C ALA A 963 -13.35 12.99 -7.62
N THR A 964 -12.94 11.94 -6.91
CA THR A 964 -13.77 10.75 -6.64
C THR A 964 -14.73 10.97 -5.47
N ARG A 965 -14.39 11.89 -4.56
CA ARG A 965 -15.21 12.27 -3.40
C ARG A 965 -16.28 13.31 -3.77
N ALA A 966 -17.28 13.45 -2.90
CA ALA A 966 -18.30 14.49 -3.03
C ALA A 966 -17.67 15.90 -2.95
N PRO A 967 -18.14 16.89 -3.73
CA PRO A 967 -19.34 16.85 -4.59
C PRO A 967 -19.08 16.36 -6.03
N TYR A 968 -17.88 15.90 -6.36
CA TYR A 968 -17.46 15.64 -7.75
C TYR A 968 -17.84 14.22 -8.23
N ASN A 969 -17.61 13.20 -7.40
CA ASN A 969 -18.04 11.81 -7.62
C ASN A 969 -17.62 11.22 -8.98
N ALA A 970 -16.36 11.41 -9.39
CA ALA A 970 -15.79 10.85 -10.60
C ALA A 970 -15.74 9.32 -10.51
N SER A 971 -16.49 8.65 -11.40
CA SER A 971 -16.53 7.19 -11.46
C SER A 971 -15.22 6.61 -12.03
N TYR A 972 -14.78 5.51 -11.44
CA TYR A 972 -13.61 4.73 -11.86
C TYR A 972 -13.85 3.23 -11.62
N THR A 973 -13.00 2.38 -12.17
CA THR A 973 -12.91 0.96 -11.80
C THR A 973 -11.51 0.63 -11.27
N SER A 974 -11.41 -0.36 -10.38
CA SER A 974 -10.12 -0.85 -9.88
C SER A 974 -9.36 -1.61 -10.97
N ALA A 975 -8.03 -1.55 -10.95
CA ALA A 975 -7.22 -2.30 -11.92
C ALA A 975 -7.46 -3.82 -11.79
N GLY A 976 -7.50 -4.54 -12.92
CA GLY A 976 -7.79 -5.98 -12.96
C GLY A 976 -9.26 -6.34 -12.65
N SER A 977 -10.21 -5.41 -12.79
CA SER A 977 -11.65 -5.68 -12.66
C SER A 977 -12.35 -5.70 -14.03
N VAL A 978 -12.85 -4.55 -14.50
CA VAL A 978 -13.41 -4.34 -15.84
C VAL A 978 -13.08 -2.94 -16.33
N LEU A 979 -13.08 -2.73 -17.64
CA LEU A 979 -12.91 -1.39 -18.22
C LEU A 979 -14.05 -0.45 -17.80
N PRO A 980 -13.78 0.83 -17.48
CA PRO A 980 -14.78 1.75 -16.99
C PRO A 980 -15.80 2.12 -18.08
N THR A 981 -17.09 1.94 -17.74
CA THR A 981 -18.23 2.19 -18.64
C THR A 981 -18.86 3.57 -18.43
N VAL A 982 -18.79 4.11 -17.21
CA VAL A 982 -19.34 5.41 -16.81
C VAL A 982 -18.31 6.52 -17.07
N ASP A 983 -18.76 7.62 -17.69
CA ASP A 983 -17.91 8.76 -18.08
C ASP A 983 -17.60 9.69 -16.90
N ALA A 984 -16.31 9.88 -16.62
CA ALA A 984 -15.81 10.75 -15.56
C ALA A 984 -15.55 12.20 -16.01
N THR A 985 -15.60 12.51 -17.32
CA THR A 985 -15.17 13.81 -17.88
C THR A 985 -15.78 15.01 -17.14
N ALA A 986 -17.10 14.99 -16.91
CA ALA A 986 -17.81 16.10 -16.26
C ALA A 986 -17.44 16.26 -14.78
N ALA A 987 -17.22 15.16 -14.06
CA ALA A 987 -16.82 15.17 -12.65
C ALA A 987 -15.39 15.71 -12.46
N ILE A 988 -14.44 15.19 -13.25
CA ILE A 988 -13.04 15.63 -13.23
C ILE A 988 -12.95 17.11 -13.64
N GLN A 989 -13.68 17.54 -14.67
CA GLN A 989 -13.73 18.95 -15.06
C GLN A 989 -14.39 19.84 -14.00
N SER A 990 -15.37 19.34 -13.24
CA SER A 990 -15.96 20.07 -12.12
C SER A 990 -14.94 20.34 -11.01
N ALA A 991 -14.12 19.34 -10.66
CA ALA A 991 -13.01 19.51 -9.71
C ALA A 991 -11.94 20.50 -10.22
N LEU A 992 -11.56 20.41 -11.50
CA LEU A 992 -10.65 21.36 -12.16
C LEU A 992 -11.19 22.79 -12.14
N ASN A 993 -12.48 22.97 -12.43
CA ASN A 993 -13.15 24.27 -12.38
C ASN A 993 -13.20 24.83 -10.95
N ALA A 994 -13.45 24.00 -9.94
CA ALA A 994 -13.49 24.41 -8.54
C ALA A 994 -12.10 24.85 -8.04
N ALA A 995 -11.05 24.08 -8.33
CA ALA A 995 -9.67 24.44 -8.03
C ALA A 995 -9.25 25.75 -8.72
N GLY A 996 -9.62 25.93 -10.00
CA GLY A 996 -9.37 27.17 -10.73
C GLY A 996 -10.11 28.38 -10.16
N ALA A 997 -11.38 28.22 -9.78
CA ALA A 997 -12.18 29.28 -9.15
C ALA A 997 -11.66 29.68 -7.76
N ALA A 998 -10.99 28.75 -7.05
CA ALA A 998 -10.30 29.02 -5.78
C ALA A 998 -8.90 29.64 -5.94
N GLY A 999 -8.41 29.82 -7.18
CA GLY A 999 -7.09 30.41 -7.46
C GLY A 999 -5.92 29.41 -7.48
N GLY A 1000 -6.20 28.10 -7.54
CA GLY A 1000 -5.21 27.03 -7.64
C GLY A 1000 -5.51 25.84 -6.73
N GLY A 1001 -4.90 24.70 -7.02
CA GLY A 1001 -5.09 23.48 -6.23
C GLY A 1001 -4.53 22.22 -6.87
N MET A 1002 -4.61 21.11 -6.13
CA MET A 1002 -4.32 19.76 -6.59
C MET A 1002 -5.66 19.06 -6.89
N VAL A 1003 -5.98 18.79 -8.15
CA VAL A 1003 -7.10 17.90 -8.48
C VAL A 1003 -6.58 16.47 -8.52
N TYR A 1004 -7.03 15.67 -7.57
CA TYR A 1004 -6.52 14.33 -7.34
C TYR A 1004 -7.42 13.25 -7.90
N LEU A 1005 -6.79 12.28 -8.55
CA LEU A 1005 -7.39 11.04 -9.04
C LEU A 1005 -6.64 9.87 -8.38
N PRO A 1006 -7.16 9.26 -7.30
CA PRO A 1006 -6.56 8.06 -6.71
C PRO A 1006 -6.45 6.90 -7.72
N ALA A 1007 -5.69 5.85 -7.39
CA ALA A 1007 -5.45 4.75 -8.32
C ALA A 1007 -6.76 4.07 -8.75
N GLY A 1008 -6.89 3.85 -10.06
CA GLY A 1008 -8.13 3.47 -10.73
C GLY A 1008 -8.12 3.84 -12.21
N TRP A 1009 -9.04 3.24 -12.96
CA TRP A 1009 -9.25 3.48 -14.39
C TRP A 1009 -10.46 4.40 -14.62
N TYR A 1010 -10.24 5.54 -15.24
CA TYR A 1010 -11.25 6.59 -15.45
C TYR A 1010 -11.61 6.68 -16.92
N ARG A 1011 -12.89 6.49 -17.28
CA ARG A 1011 -13.36 6.74 -18.65
C ARG A 1011 -13.48 8.23 -18.91
N VAL A 1012 -12.94 8.71 -20.03
CA VAL A 1012 -13.02 10.12 -20.41
C VAL A 1012 -13.43 10.23 -21.89
N ASN A 1013 -14.67 10.67 -22.15
CA ASN A 1013 -15.21 10.85 -23.51
C ASN A 1013 -15.03 12.28 -24.07
N GLY A 1014 -14.32 13.18 -23.39
CA GLY A 1014 -14.09 14.54 -23.88
C GLY A 1014 -12.93 15.28 -23.20
N HIS A 1015 -12.61 16.47 -23.70
CA HIS A 1015 -11.44 17.25 -23.30
C HIS A 1015 -11.48 17.68 -21.82
N LEU A 1016 -10.32 17.65 -21.15
CA LEU A 1016 -10.08 18.24 -19.84
C LEU A 1016 -9.25 19.53 -19.96
N ALA A 1017 -9.71 20.61 -19.32
CA ALA A 1017 -9.02 21.90 -19.25
C ALA A 1017 -8.56 22.16 -17.80
N VAL A 1018 -7.24 22.14 -17.58
CA VAL A 1018 -6.60 22.38 -16.28
C VAL A 1018 -6.30 23.87 -16.13
N PRO A 1019 -6.92 24.62 -15.20
CA PRO A 1019 -6.71 26.07 -15.11
C PRO A 1019 -5.31 26.49 -14.65
N SER A 1020 -4.98 27.77 -14.84
CA SER A 1020 -3.78 28.41 -14.28
C SER A 1020 -3.63 28.11 -12.78
N GLY A 1021 -2.44 27.68 -12.36
CA GLY A 1021 -2.15 27.34 -10.96
C GLY A 1021 -2.82 26.06 -10.42
N VAL A 1022 -3.44 25.25 -11.28
CA VAL A 1022 -4.00 23.94 -10.92
C VAL A 1022 -3.11 22.82 -11.46
N GLU A 1023 -2.93 21.74 -10.68
CA GLU A 1023 -2.29 20.50 -11.14
C GLU A 1023 -3.34 19.38 -11.20
N LEU A 1024 -3.42 18.68 -12.33
CA LEU A 1024 -4.11 17.38 -12.41
C LEU A 1024 -3.11 16.29 -11.98
N ARG A 1025 -3.38 15.64 -10.83
CA ARG A 1025 -2.49 14.67 -10.18
C ARG A 1025 -3.14 13.29 -10.10
N GLY A 1026 -2.47 12.28 -10.66
CA GLY A 1026 -2.72 10.87 -10.37
C GLY A 1026 -1.91 10.36 -9.18
N SER A 1027 -2.10 9.09 -8.82
CA SER A 1027 -1.61 8.48 -7.58
C SER A 1027 -0.09 8.27 -7.50
N SER A 1028 0.64 8.40 -8.60
CA SER A 1028 2.09 8.10 -8.63
C SER A 1028 2.97 9.36 -8.59
N PRO A 1029 3.80 9.56 -7.55
CA PRO A 1029 4.77 10.65 -7.49
C PRO A 1029 6.09 10.33 -8.21
N ILE A 1030 6.17 9.23 -8.97
CA ILE A 1030 7.39 8.68 -9.59
C ILE A 1030 7.17 8.22 -11.04
N LEU A 1031 8.24 7.86 -11.75
CA LEU A 1031 8.11 7.22 -13.05
C LEU A 1031 7.36 5.88 -12.90
N HIS A 1032 6.38 5.66 -13.76
CA HIS A 1032 5.55 4.46 -13.79
C HIS A 1032 5.02 4.22 -15.20
N ARG A 1033 4.66 2.97 -15.50
CA ARG A 1033 4.14 2.52 -16.80
C ARG A 1033 3.13 1.37 -16.62
N ASP A 1034 2.59 0.89 -17.72
CA ASP A 1034 1.70 -0.28 -17.73
C ASP A 1034 2.47 -1.58 -17.49
N SER A 1035 1.78 -2.62 -17.01
CA SER A 1035 2.33 -3.97 -16.85
C SER A 1035 1.34 -5.00 -17.35
N ASP A 1036 1.81 -6.12 -17.89
CA ASP A 1036 0.95 -7.18 -18.46
C ASP A 1036 0.00 -7.84 -17.45
N THR A 1037 0.36 -7.85 -16.16
CA THR A 1037 -0.41 -8.51 -15.11
C THR A 1037 -1.27 -7.55 -14.28
N ARG A 1038 -0.87 -6.28 -14.10
CA ARG A 1038 -1.56 -5.32 -13.21
C ARG A 1038 -1.22 -3.86 -13.55
N SER A 1039 -1.92 -3.30 -14.55
CA SER A 1039 -1.92 -1.85 -14.85
C SER A 1039 -2.63 -1.03 -13.74
N GLY A 1040 -2.04 -1.01 -12.54
CA GLY A 1040 -2.47 -0.22 -11.38
C GLY A 1040 -2.21 1.28 -11.54
N GLY A 1041 -2.34 2.04 -10.45
CA GLY A 1041 -2.21 3.50 -10.46
C GLY A 1041 -3.37 4.20 -11.22
N THR A 1042 -3.22 5.49 -11.49
CA THR A 1042 -4.22 6.28 -12.22
C THR A 1042 -4.09 6.10 -13.74
N VAL A 1043 -5.17 5.73 -14.42
CA VAL A 1043 -5.25 5.63 -15.89
C VAL A 1043 -6.43 6.44 -16.42
N LEU A 1044 -6.16 7.36 -17.33
CA LEU A 1044 -7.16 8.06 -18.12
C LEU A 1044 -7.41 7.30 -19.44
N MET A 1045 -8.59 6.71 -19.57
CA MET A 1045 -9.03 5.96 -20.74
C MET A 1045 -9.70 6.93 -21.73
N ALA A 1046 -8.96 7.38 -22.73
CA ALA A 1046 -9.39 8.38 -23.70
C ALA A 1046 -10.24 7.77 -24.83
N TYR A 1047 -11.52 8.13 -24.88
CA TYR A 1047 -12.51 7.68 -25.87
C TYR A 1047 -12.94 8.79 -26.85
N GLU A 1048 -12.08 9.76 -27.09
CA GLU A 1048 -12.39 10.97 -27.87
C GLU A 1048 -11.31 11.31 -28.90
N GLY A 1049 -11.64 12.16 -29.88
CA GLY A 1049 -10.70 12.60 -30.92
C GLY A 1049 -10.38 11.59 -32.03
N LYS A 1050 -10.85 10.34 -31.92
CA LYS A 1050 -10.58 9.24 -32.86
C LYS A 1050 -10.86 9.60 -34.32
N GLY A 1051 -9.85 9.43 -35.17
CA GLY A 1051 -9.97 9.63 -36.61
C GLY A 1051 -10.09 11.10 -37.04
N THR A 1052 -9.69 12.05 -36.17
CA THR A 1052 -9.75 13.47 -36.50
C THR A 1052 -8.96 13.80 -37.78
N SER A 1053 -9.56 14.62 -38.64
CA SER A 1053 -8.93 15.11 -39.89
C SER A 1053 -7.91 16.23 -39.66
N ALA A 1054 -7.84 16.78 -38.44
CA ALA A 1054 -6.96 17.89 -38.08
C ALA A 1054 -6.24 17.64 -36.74
N PRO A 1055 -5.47 16.55 -36.59
CA PRO A 1055 -4.84 16.14 -35.33
C PRO A 1055 -3.85 17.16 -34.75
N ASP A 1056 -3.36 18.07 -35.58
CA ASP A 1056 -2.40 19.11 -35.17
C ASP A 1056 -3.07 20.37 -34.61
N THR A 1057 -4.35 20.63 -34.91
CA THR A 1057 -5.06 21.87 -34.51
C THR A 1057 -6.37 21.63 -33.75
N ALA A 1058 -6.93 20.42 -33.78
CA ALA A 1058 -8.03 20.01 -32.92
C ALA A 1058 -7.67 20.18 -31.42
N THR A 1059 -8.65 20.37 -30.56
CA THR A 1059 -8.49 20.46 -29.10
C THR A 1059 -7.76 19.22 -28.57
N ALA A 1060 -6.84 19.42 -27.64
CA ALA A 1060 -6.10 18.33 -27.01
C ALA A 1060 -6.94 17.64 -25.93
N PHE A 1061 -6.68 16.35 -25.70
CA PHE A 1061 -7.36 15.56 -24.66
C PHE A 1061 -7.22 16.21 -23.28
N ILE A 1062 -6.03 16.74 -22.96
CA ILE A 1062 -5.78 17.61 -21.81
C ILE A 1062 -5.20 18.93 -22.33
N THR A 1063 -5.74 20.06 -21.86
CA THR A 1063 -5.19 21.40 -22.12
C THR A 1063 -4.78 22.04 -20.79
N LEU A 1064 -3.48 22.34 -20.65
CA LEU A 1064 -2.90 23.10 -19.54
C LEU A 1064 -3.20 24.59 -19.78
N ASN A 1065 -4.38 25.00 -19.33
CA ASN A 1065 -5.11 26.20 -19.73
C ASN A 1065 -4.78 27.42 -18.84
N GLY A 1066 -3.50 27.77 -18.78
CA GLY A 1066 -3.00 28.98 -18.15
C GLY A 1066 -1.63 28.81 -17.51
N ASN A 1067 -1.10 29.88 -16.92
CA ASN A 1067 0.25 29.87 -16.37
C ASN A 1067 0.36 28.93 -15.16
N GLY A 1068 1.45 28.16 -15.08
CA GLY A 1068 1.69 27.21 -13.99
C GLY A 1068 0.67 26.07 -13.89
N ALA A 1069 -0.12 25.82 -14.95
CA ALA A 1069 -1.00 24.66 -15.03
C ALA A 1069 -0.17 23.39 -15.23
N GLY A 1070 -0.50 22.32 -14.50
CA GLY A 1070 0.33 21.11 -14.43
C GLY A 1070 -0.42 19.80 -14.66
N ALA A 1071 0.31 18.79 -15.14
CA ALA A 1071 -0.12 17.40 -15.18
C ALA A 1071 0.94 16.50 -14.55
N ALA A 1072 0.54 15.59 -13.67
CA ALA A 1072 1.46 14.70 -12.98
C ALA A 1072 0.87 13.33 -12.60
N GLY A 1073 1.66 12.27 -12.69
CA GLY A 1073 1.42 11.04 -11.92
C GLY A 1073 0.30 10.11 -12.41
N PHE A 1074 -0.08 10.21 -13.70
CA PHE A 1074 -1.08 9.35 -14.33
C PHE A 1074 -0.65 8.88 -15.72
N ARG A 1075 -1.32 7.85 -16.24
CA ARG A 1075 -1.14 7.36 -17.61
C ARG A 1075 -2.33 7.74 -18.50
N VAL A 1076 -2.09 7.87 -19.80
CA VAL A 1076 -3.16 8.02 -20.80
C VAL A 1076 -3.10 6.89 -21.81
N PHE A 1077 -4.22 6.17 -21.89
CA PHE A 1077 -4.43 5.03 -22.77
C PHE A 1077 -5.59 5.33 -23.73
N TYR A 1078 -5.50 4.90 -24.98
CA TYR A 1078 -6.53 5.08 -26.01
C TYR A 1078 -7.10 3.70 -26.41
N PRO A 1079 -8.16 3.18 -25.74
CA PRO A 1079 -8.69 1.82 -25.98
C PRO A 1079 -9.09 1.54 -27.44
N GLU A 1080 -9.41 2.59 -28.19
CA GLU A 1080 -9.83 2.50 -29.58
C GLU A 1080 -8.70 2.65 -30.61
N ASN A 1081 -7.44 2.84 -30.18
CA ASN A 1081 -6.26 3.02 -31.05
C ASN A 1081 -5.35 1.76 -31.04
N ASN A 1082 -5.94 0.58 -31.22
CA ASN A 1082 -5.26 -0.72 -31.16
C ASN A 1082 -4.40 -0.98 -32.43
N PRO A 1083 -3.05 -1.02 -32.33
CA PRO A 1083 -2.18 -1.22 -33.49
C PRO A 1083 -2.29 -2.61 -34.14
N ALA A 1084 -2.86 -3.61 -33.45
CA ALA A 1084 -3.13 -4.92 -34.06
C ALA A 1084 -4.15 -4.83 -35.20
N VAL A 1085 -5.07 -3.85 -35.12
CA VAL A 1085 -6.14 -3.60 -36.08
C VAL A 1085 -5.79 -2.44 -37.01
N ASN A 1086 -5.66 -1.23 -36.46
CA ASN A 1086 -5.29 -0.03 -37.21
C ASN A 1086 -4.90 1.11 -36.25
N VAL A 1087 -3.95 1.96 -36.66
CA VAL A 1087 -3.67 3.24 -35.99
C VAL A 1087 -4.52 4.35 -36.62
N TYR A 1088 -5.20 5.12 -35.78
CA TYR A 1088 -6.00 6.28 -36.17
C TYR A 1088 -5.30 7.59 -35.77
N ALA A 1089 -5.62 8.68 -36.47
CA ALA A 1089 -5.21 10.01 -36.05
C ALA A 1089 -6.01 10.44 -34.81
N TYR A 1090 -5.32 10.99 -33.81
CA TYR A 1090 -5.91 11.63 -32.62
C TYR A 1090 -5.31 13.04 -32.46
N PRO A 1091 -5.97 13.96 -31.74
CA PRO A 1091 -5.36 15.21 -31.30
C PRO A 1091 -4.13 14.97 -30.42
N TYR A 1092 -3.46 16.05 -29.98
CA TYR A 1092 -2.43 15.92 -28.94
C TYR A 1092 -3.04 15.40 -27.62
N THR A 1093 -2.32 14.54 -26.92
CA THR A 1093 -2.69 14.09 -25.57
C THR A 1093 -2.67 15.24 -24.57
N ILE A 1094 -1.63 16.08 -24.59
CA ILE A 1094 -1.51 17.27 -23.73
C ILE A 1094 -1.10 18.49 -24.56
N ARG A 1095 -1.74 19.65 -24.34
CA ARG A 1095 -1.35 20.94 -24.94
C ARG A 1095 -1.11 22.01 -23.87
N GLY A 1096 -0.01 22.75 -23.99
CA GLY A 1096 0.26 23.98 -23.26
C GLY A 1096 -0.55 25.17 -23.79
N ASN A 1097 -1.08 25.98 -22.89
CA ASN A 1097 -1.72 27.27 -23.18
C ASN A 1097 -1.36 28.32 -22.11
N GLY A 1098 -0.09 28.39 -21.74
CA GLY A 1098 0.44 29.32 -20.75
C GLY A 1098 1.94 29.12 -20.50
N SER A 1099 2.55 30.06 -19.77
CA SER A 1099 3.93 29.94 -19.28
C SER A 1099 4.01 28.99 -18.08
N ASP A 1100 5.22 28.53 -17.74
CA ASP A 1100 5.52 27.75 -16.54
C ASP A 1100 4.75 26.41 -16.43
N VAL A 1101 4.13 25.97 -17.53
CA VAL A 1101 3.40 24.69 -17.61
C VAL A 1101 4.34 23.50 -17.49
N TYR A 1102 3.87 22.43 -16.86
CA TYR A 1102 4.72 21.26 -16.59
C TYR A 1102 3.98 19.92 -16.66
N ILE A 1103 4.71 18.92 -17.11
CA ILE A 1103 4.24 17.56 -17.38
C ILE A 1103 5.30 16.62 -16.76
N ARG A 1104 4.95 15.93 -15.67
CA ARG A 1104 5.91 15.06 -14.95
C ARG A 1104 5.36 13.68 -14.65
N ASN A 1105 6.20 12.64 -14.65
CA ASN A 1105 5.82 11.29 -14.22
C ASN A 1105 4.55 10.80 -14.96
N ILE A 1106 4.59 10.75 -16.29
CA ILE A 1106 3.42 10.42 -17.12
C ILE A 1106 3.81 9.36 -18.15
N SER A 1107 2.87 8.49 -18.51
CA SER A 1107 3.06 7.53 -19.60
C SER A 1107 1.94 7.58 -20.64
N PHE A 1108 2.29 7.43 -21.92
CA PHE A 1108 1.35 7.39 -23.05
C PHE A 1108 1.45 6.07 -23.80
N THR A 1109 0.49 5.18 -23.59
CA THR A 1109 0.61 3.79 -24.02
C THR A 1109 0.49 3.59 -25.54
N ASN A 1110 -0.29 4.42 -26.24
CA ASN A 1110 -0.56 4.28 -27.68
C ASN A 1110 -1.09 5.58 -28.33
N THR A 1111 -0.45 6.71 -28.05
CA THR A 1111 -0.88 8.02 -28.58
C THR A 1111 -0.48 8.24 -30.04
N TYR A 1112 -1.20 9.10 -30.76
CA TYR A 1112 -0.82 9.55 -32.10
C TYR A 1112 0.11 10.77 -32.04
N ASN A 1113 -0.31 11.78 -31.28
CA ASN A 1113 0.38 13.05 -31.04
C ASN A 1113 0.47 13.20 -29.51
N GLY A 1114 1.66 13.28 -28.91
CA GLY A 1114 1.83 13.38 -27.46
C GLY A 1114 1.58 14.79 -26.89
N ILE A 1115 2.60 15.64 -26.93
CA ILE A 1115 2.66 16.93 -26.24
C ILE A 1115 2.84 18.09 -27.24
N ASP A 1116 2.01 19.13 -27.11
CA ASP A 1116 2.09 20.38 -27.88
C ASP A 1116 2.37 21.58 -26.98
N LEU A 1117 3.59 22.09 -27.07
CA LEU A 1117 4.10 23.31 -26.45
C LEU A 1117 4.45 24.36 -27.53
N LYS A 1118 3.82 24.24 -28.72
CA LYS A 1118 4.06 25.07 -29.89
C LYS A 1118 2.86 25.93 -30.29
N THR A 1119 1.65 25.37 -30.28
CA THR A 1119 0.44 26.09 -30.74
C THR A 1119 0.21 27.38 -29.94
N ASN A 1120 0.58 27.38 -28.66
CA ASN A 1120 0.65 28.57 -27.81
C ASN A 1120 2.05 28.66 -27.20
N ALA A 1121 2.59 29.88 -27.08
CA ALA A 1121 3.95 30.11 -26.58
C ALA A 1121 4.09 29.68 -25.11
N SER A 1122 4.68 28.49 -24.91
CA SER A 1122 4.79 27.84 -23.60
C SER A 1122 6.16 28.14 -22.98
N HIS A 1123 6.34 29.38 -22.56
CA HIS A 1123 7.59 29.87 -21.96
C HIS A 1123 7.92 29.15 -20.64
N ASN A 1124 9.20 28.84 -20.39
CA ASN A 1124 9.67 28.27 -19.13
C ASN A 1124 8.99 26.93 -18.78
N HIS A 1125 8.64 26.13 -19.79
CA HIS A 1125 7.96 24.85 -19.63
C HIS A 1125 8.90 23.74 -19.11
N TYR A 1126 8.32 22.61 -18.71
CA TYR A 1126 9.07 21.46 -18.18
C TYR A 1126 8.39 20.13 -18.51
N VAL A 1127 9.11 19.22 -19.17
CA VAL A 1127 8.71 17.83 -19.34
C VAL A 1127 9.76 16.94 -18.67
N SER A 1128 9.36 16.07 -17.74
CA SER A 1128 10.28 15.19 -17.01
C SER A 1128 9.66 13.81 -16.74
N ASN A 1129 10.45 12.74 -16.87
CA ASN A 1129 10.01 11.35 -16.60
C ASN A 1129 8.79 10.95 -17.46
N LEU A 1130 8.98 10.92 -18.79
CA LEU A 1130 7.95 10.56 -19.78
C LEU A 1130 8.29 9.25 -20.48
N VAL A 1131 7.42 8.23 -20.38
CA VAL A 1131 7.53 6.98 -21.15
C VAL A 1131 6.40 6.89 -22.17
N ALA A 1132 6.66 6.53 -23.43
CA ALA A 1132 5.60 6.49 -24.43
C ALA A 1132 5.79 5.45 -25.55
N ALA A 1133 4.66 5.08 -26.17
CA ALA A 1133 4.58 4.77 -27.58
C ALA A 1133 3.71 5.84 -28.28
N ALA A 1134 4.35 6.85 -28.88
CA ALA A 1134 3.74 7.82 -29.77
C ALA A 1134 3.92 7.40 -31.23
N PHE A 1135 2.88 7.48 -32.06
CA PHE A 1135 2.92 6.97 -33.43
C PHE A 1135 3.35 8.01 -34.49
N ARG A 1136 3.26 9.33 -34.22
CA ARG A 1136 3.66 10.39 -35.16
C ARG A 1136 4.42 11.56 -34.54
N LYS A 1137 4.06 12.00 -33.32
CA LYS A 1137 4.76 13.10 -32.62
C LYS A 1137 4.89 12.81 -31.13
N GLY A 1138 6.09 12.96 -30.58
CA GLY A 1138 6.31 12.93 -29.13
C GLY A 1138 5.98 14.27 -28.47
N ILE A 1139 6.91 15.22 -28.55
CA ILE A 1139 6.87 16.56 -27.95
C ILE A 1139 7.18 17.59 -29.06
N VAL A 1140 6.39 18.65 -29.14
CA VAL A 1140 6.64 19.77 -30.08
C VAL A 1140 6.71 21.09 -29.33
N VAL A 1141 7.86 21.75 -29.35
CA VAL A 1141 8.11 23.07 -28.77
C VAL A 1141 8.09 24.14 -29.84
N GLY A 1142 7.46 25.29 -29.56
CA GLY A 1142 7.42 26.45 -30.45
C GLY A 1142 8.38 27.56 -30.05
N ALA A 1143 7.93 28.80 -30.24
CA ALA A 1143 8.60 29.97 -29.69
C ALA A 1143 8.50 29.95 -28.15
N SER A 1144 9.60 29.58 -27.49
CA SER A 1144 9.79 29.64 -26.04
C SER A 1144 11.06 30.44 -25.73
N SER A 1145 11.06 31.16 -24.60
CA SER A 1145 12.26 31.84 -24.11
C SER A 1145 13.23 30.90 -23.38
N GLU A 1146 12.71 29.81 -22.81
CA GLU A 1146 13.36 28.90 -21.86
C GLU A 1146 12.57 27.58 -21.79
N GLY A 1147 13.22 26.42 -21.70
CA GLY A 1147 12.53 25.11 -21.69
C GLY A 1147 13.43 23.94 -21.30
N TRP A 1148 12.84 22.91 -20.67
CA TRP A 1148 13.53 21.66 -20.30
C TRP A 1148 12.70 20.44 -20.69
N ILE A 1149 13.36 19.49 -21.35
CA ILE A 1149 12.84 18.15 -21.67
C ILE A 1149 13.85 17.11 -21.17
N GLU A 1150 13.50 16.41 -20.10
CA GLU A 1150 14.39 15.44 -19.44
C GLU A 1150 13.78 14.07 -19.18
N ASN A 1151 14.64 13.05 -19.11
CA ASN A 1151 14.29 11.66 -18.76
C ASN A 1151 13.10 11.14 -19.58
N THR A 1152 13.21 11.19 -20.91
CA THR A 1152 12.15 10.76 -21.83
C THR A 1152 12.53 9.52 -22.63
N LEU A 1153 11.65 8.52 -22.63
CA LEU A 1153 11.84 7.21 -23.24
C LEU A 1153 10.68 6.91 -24.19
N GLN A 1154 11.00 6.68 -25.46
CA GLN A 1154 10.04 6.28 -26.50
C GLN A 1154 10.37 4.89 -27.02
N ASN A 1155 9.47 3.92 -26.81
CA ASN A 1155 9.58 2.56 -27.38
C ASN A 1155 8.20 2.05 -27.81
N GLY A 1156 8.14 1.27 -28.90
CA GLY A 1156 6.90 0.68 -29.39
C GLY A 1156 6.31 -0.42 -28.49
N ASN A 1157 7.11 -1.04 -27.61
CA ASN A 1157 6.65 -2.10 -26.70
C ASN A 1157 5.78 -1.60 -25.54
N VAL A 1158 5.79 -0.29 -25.24
CA VAL A 1158 4.84 0.31 -24.28
C VAL A 1158 3.39 0.06 -24.75
N ALA A 1159 3.15 -0.01 -26.06
CA ALA A 1159 1.85 -0.35 -26.63
C ALA A 1159 1.47 -1.84 -26.51
N THR A 1160 2.38 -2.72 -26.09
CA THR A 1160 2.18 -4.19 -26.06
C THR A 1160 2.25 -4.82 -24.67
N ARG A 1161 2.74 -4.09 -23.64
CA ARG A 1161 2.92 -4.57 -22.27
C ARG A 1161 1.83 -4.02 -21.34
N THR A 1162 0.61 -4.55 -21.41
CA THR A 1162 -0.59 -3.86 -20.87
C THR A 1162 -1.69 -4.77 -20.31
N GLY A 1163 -1.94 -4.70 -19.00
CA GLY A 1163 -2.97 -5.42 -18.26
C GLY A 1163 -4.36 -4.78 -18.33
N TYR A 1164 -4.84 -4.47 -19.54
CA TYR A 1164 -6.18 -3.90 -19.79
C TYR A 1164 -7.18 -4.90 -20.39
N GLU A 1165 -6.76 -6.15 -20.62
CA GLU A 1165 -7.58 -7.29 -21.07
C GLU A 1165 -8.41 -7.07 -22.35
N ILE A 1166 -8.05 -6.10 -23.21
CA ILE A 1166 -8.80 -5.81 -24.44
C ILE A 1166 -8.67 -6.99 -25.44
N PRO A 1167 -9.78 -7.61 -25.88
CA PRO A 1167 -9.74 -8.71 -26.83
C PRO A 1167 -9.08 -8.30 -28.16
N GLY A 1168 -8.06 -9.06 -28.57
CA GLY A 1168 -7.31 -8.80 -29.80
C GLY A 1168 -6.38 -7.60 -29.74
N TRP A 1169 -5.91 -7.21 -28.54
CA TRP A 1169 -4.80 -6.27 -28.40
C TRP A 1169 -3.50 -6.79 -29.05
N ILE A 1170 -2.53 -5.90 -29.24
CA ILE A 1170 -1.23 -6.23 -29.83
C ILE A 1170 -0.31 -6.93 -28.81
N THR A 1171 0.29 -8.04 -29.22
CA THR A 1171 1.34 -8.75 -28.45
C THR A 1171 2.74 -8.28 -28.84
N GLU A 1172 3.70 -8.36 -27.91
CA GLU A 1172 5.08 -7.92 -28.14
C GLU A 1172 5.75 -8.59 -29.35
N SER A 1173 5.44 -9.88 -29.59
CA SER A 1173 5.85 -10.64 -30.77
C SER A 1173 5.48 -10.02 -32.13
N ARG A 1174 4.61 -8.99 -32.14
CA ARG A 1174 4.15 -8.27 -33.32
C ARG A 1174 4.52 -6.78 -33.32
N VAL A 1175 5.27 -6.30 -32.33
CA VAL A 1175 5.62 -4.88 -32.16
C VAL A 1175 6.32 -4.31 -33.43
N PHE A 1176 7.21 -5.09 -34.05
CA PHE A 1176 7.86 -4.71 -35.31
C PHE A 1176 6.94 -4.76 -36.53
N GLU A 1177 5.97 -5.67 -36.57
CA GLU A 1177 5.00 -5.83 -37.68
C GLU A 1177 3.98 -4.68 -37.71
N LYS A 1178 3.57 -4.19 -36.52
CA LYS A 1178 2.39 -3.32 -36.36
C LYS A 1178 2.68 -1.91 -35.86
N VAL A 1179 3.71 -1.71 -35.04
CA VAL A 1179 4.06 -0.40 -34.47
C VAL A 1179 5.33 0.14 -35.11
N ILE A 1180 6.46 -0.55 -34.89
CA ILE A 1180 7.77 0.07 -35.11
C ILE A 1180 8.05 0.30 -36.60
N THR A 1181 7.87 -0.72 -37.44
CA THR A 1181 8.17 -0.61 -38.88
C THR A 1181 7.15 0.20 -39.68
N PRO A 1182 5.82 0.08 -39.48
CA PRO A 1182 4.86 0.84 -40.27
C PRO A 1182 4.48 2.23 -39.71
N GLN A 1183 4.68 2.51 -38.42
CA GLN A 1183 4.27 3.78 -37.79
C GLN A 1183 5.47 4.65 -37.40
N THR A 1184 6.30 4.19 -36.47
CA THR A 1184 7.27 5.05 -35.79
C THR A 1184 8.52 5.29 -36.64
N ARG A 1185 9.14 4.25 -37.20
CA ARG A 1185 10.32 4.37 -38.09
C ARG A 1185 10.14 5.33 -39.27
N PRO A 1186 9.01 5.32 -40.01
CA PRO A 1186 8.82 6.21 -41.16
C PRO A 1186 8.28 7.60 -40.82
N SER A 1187 7.77 7.86 -39.60
CA SER A 1187 7.03 9.10 -39.34
C SER A 1187 7.19 9.76 -37.96
N LEU A 1188 7.67 9.07 -36.93
CA LEU A 1188 7.77 9.63 -35.58
C LEU A 1188 8.95 10.59 -35.46
N ALA A 1189 8.63 11.88 -35.29
CA ALA A 1189 9.56 12.83 -34.69
C ALA A 1189 9.30 12.86 -33.17
N TRP A 1190 10.27 12.43 -32.37
CA TRP A 1190 10.12 12.38 -30.92
C TRP A 1190 10.13 13.78 -30.31
N ILE A 1191 11.24 14.53 -30.37
CA ILE A 1191 11.28 15.94 -29.97
C ILE A 1191 11.39 16.82 -31.23
N THR A 1192 10.52 17.81 -31.38
CA THR A 1192 10.61 18.84 -32.42
C THR A 1192 10.68 20.23 -31.81
N ILE A 1193 11.66 21.04 -32.23
CA ILE A 1193 11.90 22.40 -31.72
C ILE A 1193 11.76 23.38 -32.89
N ASP A 1194 10.89 24.38 -32.75
CA ASP A 1194 10.65 25.40 -33.78
C ASP A 1194 10.40 26.79 -33.18
N GLY A 1195 11.49 27.45 -32.82
CA GLY A 1195 11.53 28.85 -32.39
C GLY A 1195 12.02 29.10 -30.96
N ALA A 1196 12.40 28.06 -30.20
CA ALA A 1196 12.91 28.20 -28.83
C ALA A 1196 14.28 28.91 -28.79
N SER A 1197 14.51 29.76 -27.78
CA SER A 1197 15.78 30.51 -27.65
C SER A 1197 16.74 29.98 -26.58
N ASN A 1198 16.28 29.10 -25.69
CA ASN A 1198 17.10 28.40 -24.71
C ASN A 1198 16.38 27.10 -24.33
N GLU A 1199 16.75 25.97 -24.95
CA GLU A 1199 16.06 24.69 -24.80
C GLU A 1199 17.04 23.60 -24.35
N HIS A 1200 16.78 22.97 -23.21
CA HIS A 1200 17.72 22.04 -22.56
C HIS A 1200 17.19 20.61 -22.57
N LEU A 1201 17.94 19.70 -23.20
CA LEU A 1201 17.59 18.29 -23.32
C LEU A 1201 18.58 17.43 -22.53
N LEU A 1202 18.08 16.56 -21.65
CA LEU A 1202 18.89 15.61 -20.86
C LEU A 1202 18.21 14.23 -20.82
N HIS A 1203 18.95 13.13 -21.03
CA HIS A 1203 18.39 11.77 -20.92
C HIS A 1203 17.17 11.55 -21.82
N ASN A 1204 17.39 11.61 -23.13
CA ASN A 1204 16.34 11.41 -24.12
C ASN A 1204 16.67 10.21 -25.00
N PHE A 1205 15.80 9.20 -25.01
CA PHE A 1205 16.01 7.97 -25.77
C PHE A 1205 14.82 7.62 -26.68
N THR A 1206 15.12 7.14 -27.88
CA THR A 1206 14.12 6.58 -28.80
C THR A 1206 14.56 5.23 -29.38
N TYR A 1207 13.72 4.22 -29.21
CA TYR A 1207 13.78 3.00 -30.02
C TYR A 1207 12.86 3.13 -31.25
N GLY A 1208 13.43 3.00 -32.44
CA GLY A 1208 12.69 2.87 -33.70
C GLY A 1208 11.88 4.10 -34.12
N ALA A 1209 12.31 5.32 -33.79
CA ALA A 1209 11.73 6.57 -34.30
C ALA A 1209 12.26 6.93 -35.71
N ASN A 1210 11.66 7.92 -36.37
CA ASN A 1210 12.23 8.54 -37.57
C ASN A 1210 13.25 9.63 -37.22
N VAL A 1211 12.93 10.47 -36.23
CA VAL A 1211 13.86 11.50 -35.73
C VAL A 1211 13.79 11.62 -34.20
N THR A 1212 14.92 11.53 -33.52
CA THR A 1212 14.98 11.70 -32.05
C THR A 1212 14.85 13.18 -31.67
N VAL A 1213 15.66 14.06 -32.26
CA VAL A 1213 15.55 15.52 -32.09
C VAL A 1213 15.56 16.24 -33.45
N ASN A 1214 14.49 16.99 -33.72
CA ASN A 1214 14.24 17.69 -34.98
C ASN A 1214 14.15 19.21 -34.75
N VAL A 1215 15.24 19.94 -34.97
CA VAL A 1215 15.32 21.39 -34.80
C VAL A 1215 15.04 22.08 -36.14
N LEU A 1216 13.84 22.64 -36.28
CA LEU A 1216 13.45 23.43 -37.45
C LEU A 1216 14.05 24.84 -37.36
N SER A 1217 13.94 25.47 -36.19
CA SER A 1217 14.52 26.77 -35.86
C SER A 1217 14.72 26.90 -34.35
N GLY A 1218 15.67 27.74 -33.91
CA GLY A 1218 15.91 28.06 -32.50
C GLY A 1218 17.31 27.69 -31.98
N THR A 1219 17.41 27.37 -30.71
CA THR A 1219 18.62 26.83 -30.05
C THR A 1219 18.27 25.56 -29.28
N ALA A 1220 19.26 24.68 -29.08
CA ALA A 1220 19.10 23.50 -28.23
C ALA A 1220 20.46 23.04 -27.67
N ASP A 1221 20.51 22.78 -26.37
CA ASP A 1221 21.65 22.18 -25.66
C ASP A 1221 21.27 20.78 -25.16
N ILE A 1222 21.90 19.76 -25.76
CA ILE A 1222 21.48 18.37 -25.68
C ILE A 1222 22.56 17.53 -24.98
N TYR A 1223 22.16 16.71 -24.01
CA TYR A 1223 23.05 15.90 -23.18
C TYR A 1223 22.52 14.47 -23.03
N ASN A 1224 23.41 13.47 -23.16
CA ASN A 1224 23.09 12.04 -23.02
C ASN A 1224 21.81 11.69 -23.81
N THR A 1225 21.94 11.47 -25.11
CA THR A 1225 20.81 11.20 -26.00
C THR A 1225 21.08 9.98 -26.86
N GLY A 1226 20.17 9.01 -26.81
CA GLY A 1226 20.32 7.75 -27.52
C GLY A 1226 19.25 7.54 -28.59
N ALA A 1227 19.66 6.97 -29.73
CA ALA A 1227 18.78 6.64 -30.84
C ALA A 1227 19.13 5.25 -31.37
N ASP A 1228 18.21 4.30 -31.19
CA ASP A 1228 18.39 2.90 -31.61
C ASP A 1228 17.27 2.45 -32.56
N GLY A 1229 17.52 1.36 -33.28
CA GLY A 1229 16.53 0.69 -34.13
C GLY A 1229 16.08 1.53 -35.33
N MET A 1230 16.75 2.63 -35.67
CA MET A 1230 16.39 3.51 -36.80
C MET A 1230 16.66 2.84 -38.15
N ASP A 1231 15.78 3.08 -39.13
CA ASP A 1231 16.05 2.72 -40.53
C ASP A 1231 16.96 3.75 -41.24
N SER A 1232 17.34 3.47 -42.49
CA SER A 1232 18.26 4.30 -43.28
C SER A 1232 17.73 5.69 -43.66
N THR A 1233 16.46 5.99 -43.39
CA THR A 1233 15.87 7.33 -43.54
C THR A 1233 15.87 8.15 -42.24
N GLY A 1234 16.17 7.51 -41.11
CA GLY A 1234 16.11 8.11 -39.78
C GLY A 1234 17.34 8.95 -39.40
N TYR A 1235 17.15 9.85 -38.44
CA TYR A 1235 18.17 10.78 -37.92
C TYR A 1235 18.13 10.86 -36.40
N ALA A 1236 19.25 10.72 -35.70
CA ALA A 1236 19.26 11.04 -34.26
C ALA A 1236 19.05 12.55 -34.06
N ILE A 1237 19.83 13.41 -34.74
CA ILE A 1237 19.64 14.87 -34.68
C ILE A 1237 19.52 15.50 -36.08
N LYS A 1238 18.39 16.14 -36.36
CA LYS A 1238 18.10 16.81 -37.64
C LYS A 1238 17.96 18.31 -37.42
N VAL A 1239 18.77 19.12 -38.10
CA VAL A 1239 18.77 20.58 -37.95
C VAL A 1239 18.52 21.25 -39.31
N ALA A 1240 17.43 21.99 -39.45
CA ALA A 1240 17.16 22.83 -40.62
C ALA A 1240 17.76 24.23 -40.46
N SER A 1241 17.63 24.83 -39.27
CA SER A 1241 18.27 26.08 -38.89
C SER A 1241 18.39 26.19 -37.36
N GLY A 1242 19.32 27.00 -36.87
CA GLY A 1242 19.48 27.27 -35.43
C GLY A 1242 20.92 27.13 -34.92
N THR A 1243 21.06 27.08 -33.60
CA THR A 1243 22.32 26.80 -32.89
C THR A 1243 22.11 25.59 -31.98
N VAL A 1244 22.57 24.42 -32.42
CA VAL A 1244 22.37 23.15 -31.73
C VAL A 1244 23.71 22.57 -31.26
N LYS A 1245 23.76 22.11 -30.01
CA LYS A 1245 24.91 21.43 -29.41
C LYS A 1245 24.46 20.10 -28.83
N ALA A 1246 25.23 19.03 -29.03
CA ALA A 1246 24.95 17.72 -28.43
C ALA A 1246 26.21 17.11 -27.81
N ILE A 1247 26.11 16.65 -26.57
CA ILE A 1247 27.21 16.16 -25.72
C ILE A 1247 26.84 14.78 -25.19
N ASN A 1248 27.59 13.76 -25.60
CA ASN A 1248 27.19 12.35 -25.57
C ASN A 1248 25.94 12.11 -26.44
N LEU A 1249 26.13 11.35 -27.53
CA LEU A 1249 25.09 11.00 -28.48
C LEU A 1249 25.33 9.58 -28.98
N PHE A 1250 24.57 8.60 -28.50
CA PHE A 1250 24.69 7.19 -28.89
C PHE A 1250 23.72 6.85 -30.03
N VAL A 1251 24.23 6.26 -31.11
CA VAL A 1251 23.44 6.02 -32.33
C VAL A 1251 23.66 4.60 -32.87
N SER A 1252 22.56 3.89 -33.07
CA SER A 1252 22.48 2.59 -33.73
C SER A 1252 21.50 2.67 -34.89
N GLY A 1253 21.93 2.21 -36.06
CA GLY A 1253 21.23 2.43 -37.32
C GLY A 1253 21.25 3.89 -37.82
N GLY A 1254 20.40 4.18 -38.81
CA GLY A 1254 20.13 5.51 -39.36
C GLY A 1254 21.34 6.44 -39.59
N THR A 1255 21.10 7.73 -39.42
CA THR A 1255 22.08 8.82 -39.58
C THR A 1255 22.30 9.53 -38.25
N THR A 1256 23.56 9.75 -37.83
CA THR A 1256 23.88 10.47 -36.58
C THR A 1256 23.31 11.87 -36.58
N SER A 1257 23.56 12.65 -37.63
CA SER A 1257 23.02 14.00 -37.73
C SER A 1257 22.94 14.56 -39.14
N SER A 1258 22.13 15.61 -39.33
CA SER A 1258 22.18 16.47 -40.53
C SER A 1258 21.95 17.95 -40.19
N GLY A 1259 22.46 18.84 -41.04
CA GLY A 1259 22.46 20.29 -40.80
C GLY A 1259 23.72 20.80 -40.11
N THR A 1260 23.65 22.01 -39.55
CA THR A 1260 24.75 22.65 -38.81
C THR A 1260 24.51 22.51 -37.32
N LEU A 1261 25.35 21.73 -36.64
CA LEU A 1261 25.35 21.51 -35.20
C LEU A 1261 26.77 21.22 -34.68
N SER A 1262 26.99 21.43 -33.39
CA SER A 1262 28.23 21.03 -32.71
C SER A 1262 28.03 19.70 -31.98
N LEU A 1263 28.58 18.62 -32.54
CA LEU A 1263 28.65 17.32 -31.86
C LEU A 1263 29.90 17.24 -30.97
N TYR A 1264 29.70 16.70 -29.77
CA TYR A 1264 30.75 16.42 -28.80
C TYR A 1264 30.56 14.99 -28.27
N ASN A 1265 31.58 14.14 -28.41
CA ASN A 1265 31.61 12.79 -27.83
C ASN A 1265 30.51 11.83 -28.34
N ASP A 1266 30.21 11.86 -29.64
CA ASP A 1266 29.24 10.95 -30.28
C ASP A 1266 29.76 9.50 -30.33
N PHE A 1267 28.85 8.54 -30.48
CA PHE A 1267 29.13 7.14 -30.78
C PHE A 1267 28.15 6.65 -31.86
N LYS A 1268 28.66 5.90 -32.85
CA LYS A 1268 27.82 5.32 -33.89
C LYS A 1268 28.20 3.88 -34.25
N VAL A 1269 27.19 3.02 -34.36
CA VAL A 1269 27.26 1.69 -35.01
C VAL A 1269 26.68 1.79 -36.43
N TYR A 1270 27.10 0.89 -37.32
CA TYR A 1270 26.78 0.87 -38.76
C TYR A 1270 25.94 -0.34 -39.14
#